data_AF-A0A6L5EYQ6-F1
#
_entry.id   AF-A0A6L5EYQ6-F1
#
_cell.length_a   1.000
_cell.length_b   1.000
_cell.length_c   1.000
_cell.angle_alpha   90.00
_cell.angle_beta   90.00
_cell.angle_gamma   90.00
#
_symmetry.space_group_name_H-M   'P 1'
#
loop_
_entity.id
_entity.type
_entity.pdbx_description
1 polymer ?
#
loop_
_entity_poly.entity_id
_entity_poly.type
_entity_poly.pdbx_seq_one_letter_code
_entity_poly.pdbx_strand_id
1 'polypeptide(L)'
;MLIAAVVVAPMAQAEAPDGELEVYTATVSAKRADELARQGQDIVATREAGSKLELDMVLDDAQRERLAARGIDLKVKRNKHGKTSSQLTAEQAENGYTVWRSWDEQGGIRDELYDIARKNPQLTKLEVLGHTHQGREIIALKVTQGAREVPDGARPAVLYSSTQHAREWISTEVNRRTLHWFIDRWRANDKEIKSLLKTTELWFMLVANPDGYQYTFDHERLWRKNLRDNNLDGAISTVDGVDPNRNFDEHFKYDEEGSSSLFASQTYRGPSAASEPETQAMQGLLDRIQPKFQSNLHSYGEWLLYPQGWQIGTPDADNPLYVAMAGTDAKPAIEGFNPGQSADTLYVTNGETTDYADANNGTIAFTPELGEGTPGNGFVFPDNENLIQAEFEKTLPYSLGLAKSATDPDDPESPAGIGVAPFYLSQADIDPQNGPLSMFDFRFSESYGDPQEVRVLAKRSLGDITLKYRINGGDVVSKSTSEWTSGETYGVGNAEYYRVMSGEVTDTDPGDTVEVWFEGGGESSDSFSYDAVSESDSDVLVMAAEDYTGASPGQPAGPHYVGYYTDALAANGLSYEVYDVDAHGRTAPDPLGVLGHFDAVVWYTGNDVVTRKAGWAGGNADSLAQTELLAVRDYLNEGGRVLYTGKYAGQQYTTNLGSQLYDPFENAECRADPAVQARCLALHGSGDNMGDVLQYWFGAGIANLDAGINPDTGDPYAVNGVDTPLDGVSLQLNGGDSADNQDTASSFITTSGLLPVNEYPQFESWAAAKYDRPGGPFDPHTGEHYVYSQIGDVSYKRLTNTISVPAGGAQLSFWTSYNTESHWDHMFVEARTAGGDDWTALPDVNGHTSTDTGDSCPEGWRELHPHLDHYQTLNADGTCSPTGTTGAWHAASGNSGGWQQWQVDLSAFAGKDVEISIAYVSDWSVQGLGVFVDDIEVSTGDGTTGFEDGLGGWEVTGPAEGSAPNPNNFERTTAGGFPEGAVVATDDTVYMGFGFEGISDAATREAVMGRAMEYLLR
;
A
#
# COMPACT_ATOMS: atom_id res chain seq x y z
N MET A 1 -51.75 -23.90 -48.60
CA MET A 1 -50.84 -25.05 -48.46
C MET A 1 -49.43 -24.49 -48.37
N LEU A 2 -48.77 -24.76 -47.24
CA LEU A 2 -47.46 -24.26 -46.79
C LEU A 2 -46.32 -24.53 -47.77
N ILE A 3 -45.30 -23.65 -47.81
CA ILE A 3 -43.86 -24.03 -47.76
C ILE A 3 -43.11 -23.01 -46.90
N ALA A 4 -42.17 -23.55 -46.11
CA ALA A 4 -41.56 -23.05 -44.89
C ALA A 4 -40.44 -22.01 -45.07
N ALA A 5 -40.23 -21.27 -43.98
CA ALA A 5 -39.13 -20.34 -43.73
C ALA A 5 -37.82 -21.09 -43.40
N VAL A 6 -36.72 -20.56 -43.93
CA VAL A 6 -35.35 -20.91 -43.52
C VAL A 6 -34.98 -19.97 -42.37
N VAL A 7 -34.71 -20.56 -41.21
CA VAL A 7 -34.14 -19.88 -40.04
C VAL A 7 -32.63 -19.84 -40.25
N VAL A 8 -32.06 -18.63 -40.25
CA VAL A 8 -30.62 -18.41 -40.16
C VAL A 8 -30.22 -18.60 -38.70
N ALA A 9 -29.26 -19.49 -38.44
CA ALA A 9 -28.72 -19.75 -37.13
C ALA A 9 -27.99 -18.51 -36.57
N PRO A 10 -28.00 -18.27 -35.25
CA PRO A 10 -27.09 -17.32 -34.62
C PRO A 10 -25.65 -17.82 -34.77
N MET A 11 -24.74 -16.93 -35.15
CA MET A 11 -23.31 -17.18 -35.13
C MET A 11 -22.86 -17.50 -33.71
N ALA A 12 -22.07 -18.55 -33.55
CA ALA A 12 -21.44 -18.93 -32.29
C ALA A 12 -20.52 -17.80 -31.79
N GLN A 13 -20.52 -17.56 -30.49
CA GLN A 13 -19.52 -16.74 -29.80
C GLN A 13 -18.14 -17.36 -30.05
N ALA A 14 -17.21 -16.59 -30.57
CA ALA A 14 -15.80 -16.98 -30.56
C ALA A 14 -15.26 -16.73 -29.16
N GLU A 15 -14.93 -17.81 -28.45
CA GLU A 15 -14.02 -17.83 -27.30
C GLU A 15 -12.60 -17.45 -27.79
N ALA A 16 -11.80 -16.86 -26.91
CA ALA A 16 -10.38 -16.59 -27.18
C ALA A 16 -9.61 -17.93 -27.31
N PRO A 17 -8.49 -18.00 -28.06
CA PRO A 17 -7.62 -19.17 -28.09
C PRO A 17 -6.96 -19.43 -26.72
N ASP A 18 -6.79 -20.70 -26.34
CA ASP A 18 -6.17 -21.12 -25.07
C ASP A 18 -4.84 -20.39 -24.76
N GLY A 19 -4.78 -19.68 -23.63
CA GLY A 19 -3.57 -19.11 -23.03
C GLY A 19 -3.27 -17.63 -23.36
N GLU A 20 -4.14 -16.94 -24.10
CA GLU A 20 -4.03 -15.49 -24.34
C GLU A 20 -4.61 -14.68 -23.17
N LEU A 21 -4.02 -13.51 -22.91
CA LEU A 21 -4.56 -12.55 -21.97
C LEU A 21 -5.80 -11.84 -22.55
N GLU A 22 -6.81 -11.63 -21.71
CA GLU A 22 -7.99 -10.82 -22.04
C GLU A 22 -8.37 -9.98 -20.82
N VAL A 23 -9.10 -8.87 -21.02
CA VAL A 23 -9.60 -8.07 -19.90
C VAL A 23 -11.04 -8.42 -19.55
N TYR A 24 -11.26 -8.64 -18.25
CA TYR A 24 -12.50 -9.03 -17.64
C TYR A 24 -12.95 -7.97 -16.65
N THR A 25 -14.26 -7.73 -16.60
CA THR A 25 -14.88 -6.85 -15.63
C THR A 25 -15.60 -7.69 -14.58
N ALA A 26 -15.42 -7.37 -13.30
CA ALA A 26 -16.14 -7.95 -12.18
C ALA A 26 -16.72 -6.87 -11.26
N THR A 27 -17.91 -7.10 -10.68
CA THR A 27 -18.44 -6.23 -9.62
C THR A 27 -18.40 -6.95 -8.27
N VAL A 28 -17.49 -6.53 -7.41
CA VAL A 28 -17.14 -7.20 -6.14
C VAL A 28 -17.32 -6.27 -4.94
N SER A 29 -17.32 -6.79 -3.71
CA SER A 29 -17.27 -5.94 -2.50
C SER A 29 -15.91 -5.26 -2.37
N ALA A 30 -15.80 -4.20 -1.58
CA ALA A 30 -14.50 -3.55 -1.29
C ALA A 30 -13.47 -4.57 -0.75
N LYS A 31 -13.88 -5.39 0.23
CA LYS A 31 -13.07 -6.50 0.75
C LYS A 31 -12.55 -7.42 -0.36
N ARG A 32 -13.43 -7.81 -1.29
CA ARG A 32 -13.08 -8.72 -2.38
C ARG A 32 -12.19 -8.08 -3.44
N ALA A 33 -12.29 -6.76 -3.64
CA ALA A 33 -11.39 -6.03 -4.52
C ALA A 33 -9.98 -5.96 -3.95
N ASP A 34 -9.87 -5.71 -2.65
CA ASP A 34 -8.60 -5.74 -1.92
C ASP A 34 -7.96 -7.14 -1.94
N GLU A 35 -8.73 -8.20 -1.67
CA GLU A 35 -8.26 -9.59 -1.82
C GLU A 35 -7.67 -9.84 -3.22
N LEU A 36 -8.36 -9.43 -4.29
CA LEU A 36 -7.87 -9.56 -5.66
C LEU A 36 -6.59 -8.76 -5.92
N ALA A 37 -6.48 -7.54 -5.39
CA ALA A 37 -5.29 -6.71 -5.53
C ALA A 37 -4.07 -7.37 -4.87
N ARG A 38 -4.23 -7.89 -3.64
CA ARG A 38 -3.17 -8.59 -2.92
C ARG A 38 -2.80 -9.93 -3.55
N GLN A 39 -3.73 -10.56 -4.27
CA GLN A 39 -3.45 -11.76 -5.07
C GLN A 39 -2.55 -11.49 -6.28
N GLY A 40 -2.08 -10.26 -6.44
CA GLY A 40 -1.30 -9.84 -7.59
C GLY A 40 -2.10 -9.87 -8.88
N GLN A 41 -3.45 -9.86 -8.80
CA GLN A 41 -4.27 -9.75 -9.99
C GLN A 41 -4.01 -8.40 -10.64
N ASP A 42 -3.91 -8.40 -11.95
CA ASP A 42 -3.63 -7.21 -12.75
C ASP A 42 -4.88 -6.35 -12.84
N ILE A 43 -5.23 -5.66 -11.75
CA ILE A 43 -6.33 -4.71 -11.69
C ILE A 43 -5.89 -3.44 -12.41
N VAL A 44 -6.57 -3.15 -13.51
CA VAL A 44 -6.21 -2.07 -14.44
C VAL A 44 -7.22 -0.93 -14.46
N ALA A 45 -8.36 -1.10 -13.78
CA ALA A 45 -9.26 -0.02 -13.43
C ALA A 45 -10.17 -0.42 -12.26
N THR A 46 -10.45 0.53 -11.37
CA THR A 46 -11.42 0.38 -10.28
C THR A 46 -12.44 1.52 -10.38
N ARG A 47 -13.73 1.21 -10.27
CA ARG A 47 -14.82 2.20 -10.31
C ARG A 47 -15.84 1.90 -9.23
N GLU A 48 -16.42 2.94 -8.64
CA GLU A 48 -17.54 2.76 -7.72
C GLU A 48 -18.79 2.21 -8.44
N ALA A 49 -19.43 1.22 -7.81
CA ALA A 49 -20.64 0.58 -8.30
C ALA A 49 -21.67 0.44 -7.15
N GLY A 50 -22.14 1.57 -6.62
CA GLY A 50 -23.03 1.60 -5.46
C GLY A 50 -22.25 1.30 -4.17
N SER A 51 -22.58 0.21 -3.47
CA SER A 51 -21.83 -0.25 -2.29
C SER A 51 -20.75 -1.30 -2.62
N LYS A 52 -20.41 -1.43 -3.91
CA LYS A 52 -19.48 -2.40 -4.48
C LYS A 52 -18.48 -1.66 -5.38
N LEU A 53 -17.43 -2.36 -5.78
CA LEU A 53 -16.45 -1.89 -6.75
C LEU A 53 -16.57 -2.69 -8.04
N GLU A 54 -16.54 -2.01 -9.18
CA GLU A 54 -16.32 -2.61 -10.49
C GLU A 54 -14.82 -2.59 -10.79
N LEU A 55 -14.25 -3.76 -11.07
CA LEU A 55 -12.84 -3.96 -11.38
C LEU A 55 -12.70 -4.41 -12.82
N ASP A 56 -11.76 -3.82 -13.55
CA ASP A 56 -11.24 -4.40 -14.79
C ASP A 56 -9.90 -5.08 -14.47
N MET A 57 -9.77 -6.34 -14.87
CA MET A 57 -8.58 -7.17 -14.65
C MET A 57 -8.08 -7.76 -15.95
N VAL A 58 -6.77 -7.80 -16.16
CA VAL A 58 -6.15 -8.56 -17.26
C VAL A 58 -5.80 -9.96 -16.75
N LEU A 59 -6.40 -10.97 -17.36
CA LEU A 59 -6.30 -12.37 -16.91
C LEU A 59 -6.00 -13.26 -18.11
N ASP A 60 -5.18 -14.28 -17.91
CA ASP A 60 -5.13 -15.43 -18.81
C ASP A 60 -6.36 -16.33 -18.59
N ASP A 61 -6.57 -17.29 -19.50
CA ASP A 61 -7.69 -18.23 -19.42
C ASP A 61 -7.70 -18.99 -18.09
N ALA A 62 -6.53 -19.37 -17.59
CA ALA A 62 -6.41 -20.08 -16.34
C ALA A 62 -6.88 -19.16 -15.21
N GLN A 63 -6.28 -17.98 -15.01
CA GLN A 63 -6.69 -16.96 -14.03
C GLN A 63 -8.18 -16.64 -14.11
N ARG A 64 -8.76 -16.48 -15.31
CA ARG A 64 -10.20 -16.27 -15.48
C ARG A 64 -11.00 -17.48 -15.00
N GLU A 65 -10.64 -18.69 -15.45
CA GLU A 65 -11.34 -19.93 -15.08
C GLU A 65 -11.22 -20.24 -13.61
N ARG A 66 -10.07 -19.88 -13.03
CA ARG A 66 -9.89 -19.72 -11.61
C ARG A 66 -10.97 -18.74 -11.17
N LEU A 67 -10.79 -17.42 -11.29
CA LEU A 67 -11.65 -16.38 -10.68
C LEU A 67 -13.17 -16.63 -10.85
N ALA A 68 -13.61 -17.11 -12.01
CA ALA A 68 -15.02 -17.36 -12.31
C ALA A 68 -15.62 -18.46 -11.42
N ALA A 69 -14.81 -19.44 -11.05
CA ALA A 69 -15.25 -20.55 -10.24
C ALA A 69 -15.43 -20.15 -8.75
N ARG A 70 -14.72 -19.14 -8.24
CA ARG A 70 -15.01 -18.41 -6.98
C ARG A 70 -16.34 -17.68 -6.94
N GLY A 71 -17.12 -17.75 -8.00
CA GLY A 71 -18.33 -16.96 -8.12
C GLY A 71 -18.07 -15.47 -8.33
N ILE A 72 -16.85 -15.09 -8.77
CA ILE A 72 -16.63 -13.76 -9.33
C ILE A 72 -17.27 -13.75 -10.71
N ASP A 73 -18.35 -12.98 -10.86
CA ASP A 73 -19.04 -12.80 -12.15
C ASP A 73 -18.16 -11.99 -13.11
N LEU A 74 -17.19 -12.68 -13.70
CA LEU A 74 -16.28 -12.15 -14.70
C LEU A 74 -16.98 -12.08 -16.04
N LYS A 75 -17.08 -10.86 -16.56
CA LYS A 75 -17.56 -10.62 -17.91
C LYS A 75 -16.40 -10.16 -18.74
N VAL A 76 -16.13 -10.85 -19.84
CA VAL A 76 -15.17 -10.33 -20.83
C VAL A 76 -15.57 -8.90 -21.14
N LYS A 77 -14.65 -7.97 -20.90
CA LYS A 77 -14.89 -6.55 -21.13
C LYS A 77 -15.12 -6.35 -22.62
N ARG A 78 -16.16 -5.59 -22.93
CA ARG A 78 -16.50 -5.25 -24.31
C ARG A 78 -16.60 -3.75 -24.43
N ASN A 79 -16.02 -3.22 -25.50
CA ASN A 79 -16.18 -1.82 -25.81
C ASN A 79 -17.63 -1.49 -26.22
N LYS A 80 -17.89 -0.21 -26.50
CA LYS A 80 -19.21 0.28 -26.98
C LYS A 80 -19.73 -0.39 -28.27
N HIS A 81 -18.88 -1.10 -29.01
CA HIS A 81 -19.24 -1.85 -30.23
C HIS A 81 -19.40 -3.35 -29.98
N GLY A 82 -19.31 -3.81 -28.73
CA GLY A 82 -19.45 -5.20 -28.34
C GLY A 82 -18.22 -6.07 -28.60
N LYS A 83 -17.05 -5.47 -28.87
CA LYS A 83 -15.79 -6.20 -29.16
C LYS A 83 -14.91 -6.31 -27.92
N THR A 84 -14.27 -7.47 -27.76
CA THR A 84 -13.27 -7.73 -26.70
C THR A 84 -11.88 -7.21 -27.09
N SER A 85 -10.92 -7.24 -26.19
CA SER A 85 -9.55 -6.78 -26.47
C SER A 85 -8.86 -7.66 -27.50
N SER A 86 -9.02 -8.99 -27.40
CA SER A 86 -8.46 -9.92 -28.39
C SER A 86 -9.13 -9.75 -29.76
N GLN A 87 -10.45 -9.52 -29.80
CA GLN A 87 -11.15 -9.24 -31.06
C GLN A 87 -10.70 -7.92 -31.71
N LEU A 88 -10.51 -6.87 -30.91
CA LEU A 88 -9.99 -5.59 -31.39
C LEU A 88 -8.55 -5.74 -31.89
N THR A 89 -7.72 -6.48 -31.17
CA THR A 89 -6.33 -6.75 -31.54
C THR A 89 -6.26 -7.48 -32.87
N ALA A 90 -6.98 -8.59 -33.00
CA ALA A 90 -7.03 -9.39 -34.23
C ALA A 90 -7.55 -8.59 -35.42
N GLU A 91 -8.59 -7.77 -35.23
CA GLU A 91 -9.12 -6.91 -36.29
C GLU A 91 -8.11 -5.84 -36.72
N GLN A 92 -7.43 -5.18 -35.79
CA GLN A 92 -6.42 -4.18 -36.13
C GLN A 92 -5.24 -4.82 -36.86
N ALA A 93 -4.78 -6.00 -36.41
CA ALA A 93 -3.72 -6.75 -37.08
C ALA A 93 -4.12 -7.23 -38.48
N GLU A 94 -5.34 -7.76 -38.66
CA GLU A 94 -5.84 -8.23 -39.97
C GLU A 94 -5.98 -7.09 -40.99
N ASN A 95 -6.42 -5.91 -40.53
CA ASN A 95 -6.50 -4.72 -41.38
C ASN A 95 -5.11 -4.15 -41.73
N GLY A 96 -4.08 -4.57 -41.00
CA GLY A 96 -2.75 -3.98 -41.02
C GLY A 96 -2.72 -2.65 -40.27
N TYR A 97 -1.68 -2.45 -39.48
CA TYR A 97 -1.51 -1.20 -38.77
C TYR A 97 -1.17 -0.05 -39.72
N THR A 98 -1.83 1.07 -39.51
CA THR A 98 -1.69 2.31 -40.27
C THR A 98 -1.00 3.39 -39.44
N VAL A 99 -1.20 3.37 -38.13
CA VAL A 99 -0.53 4.26 -37.17
C VAL A 99 0.46 3.50 -36.30
N TRP A 100 0.08 2.35 -35.73
CA TRP A 100 0.98 1.55 -34.90
C TRP A 100 2.18 1.03 -35.69
N ARG A 101 3.34 0.98 -35.03
CA ARG A 101 4.61 0.54 -35.61
C ARG A 101 5.35 -0.30 -34.60
N SER A 102 5.81 -1.47 -35.01
CA SER A 102 6.64 -2.30 -34.12
C SER A 102 8.06 -1.73 -34.02
N TRP A 103 8.86 -2.29 -33.12
CA TRP A 103 10.25 -1.87 -32.95
C TRP A 103 11.13 -2.35 -34.12
N ASP A 104 10.98 -3.62 -34.52
CA ASP A 104 11.87 -4.32 -35.45
C ASP A 104 11.49 -4.20 -36.93
N GLU A 105 10.25 -3.81 -37.25
CA GLU A 105 9.80 -3.76 -38.63
C GLU A 105 10.56 -2.70 -39.46
N GLN A 106 10.62 -2.92 -40.77
CA GLN A 106 11.24 -1.96 -41.68
C GLN A 106 10.47 -0.63 -41.66
N GLY A 107 11.14 0.45 -41.26
CA GLY A 107 10.50 1.75 -41.07
C GLY A 107 9.68 1.86 -39.78
N GLY A 108 9.81 0.89 -38.87
CA GLY A 108 9.26 0.94 -37.51
C GLY A 108 9.98 1.96 -36.62
N ILE A 109 9.72 1.91 -35.31
CA ILE A 109 10.18 2.93 -34.36
C ILE A 109 11.70 3.10 -34.36
N ARG A 110 12.45 1.99 -34.35
CA ARG A 110 13.91 2.02 -34.38
C ARG A 110 14.44 2.70 -35.64
N ASP A 111 14.00 2.24 -36.80
CA ASP A 111 14.41 2.78 -38.10
C ASP A 111 14.07 4.27 -38.22
N GLU A 112 12.90 4.68 -37.72
CA GLU A 112 12.46 6.07 -37.74
C GLU A 112 13.35 6.98 -36.89
N LEU A 113 13.74 6.57 -35.69
CA LEU A 113 14.67 7.34 -34.84
C LEU A 113 16.01 7.58 -35.56
N TYR A 114 16.57 6.54 -36.19
CA TYR A 114 17.78 6.68 -37.02
C TYR A 114 17.56 7.58 -38.24
N ASP A 115 16.39 7.51 -38.88
CA ASP A 115 16.03 8.36 -40.02
C ASP A 115 15.90 9.83 -39.62
N ILE A 116 15.25 10.12 -38.50
CA ILE A 116 15.11 11.46 -37.93
C ILE A 116 16.49 12.03 -37.61
N ALA A 117 17.36 11.24 -36.97
CA ALA A 117 18.72 11.63 -36.63
C ALA A 117 19.57 11.96 -37.87
N ARG A 118 19.42 11.19 -38.95
CA ARG A 118 20.12 11.40 -40.23
C ARG A 118 19.60 12.61 -41.00
N LYS A 119 18.29 12.86 -40.99
CA LYS A 119 17.65 13.94 -41.74
C LYS A 119 17.75 15.30 -41.05
N ASN A 120 18.06 15.34 -39.75
CA ASN A 120 18.14 16.58 -38.96
C ASN A 120 19.45 16.73 -38.18
N PRO A 121 20.64 16.53 -38.77
CA PRO A 121 21.91 16.47 -38.04
C PRO A 121 22.27 17.75 -37.26
N GLN A 122 21.70 18.90 -37.64
CA GLN A 122 21.84 20.19 -36.98
C GLN A 122 20.96 20.36 -35.73
N LEU A 123 19.99 19.45 -35.54
CA LEU A 123 18.97 19.53 -34.50
C LEU A 123 18.93 18.27 -33.63
N THR A 124 19.42 17.13 -34.11
CA THR A 124 19.26 15.86 -33.41
C THR A 124 20.55 15.07 -33.22
N LYS A 125 20.62 14.37 -32.08
CA LYS A 125 21.66 13.41 -31.71
C LYS A 125 20.97 12.16 -31.16
N LEU A 126 21.22 11.02 -31.80
CA LEU A 126 20.72 9.71 -31.38
C LEU A 126 21.73 9.08 -30.44
N GLU A 127 21.24 8.51 -29.34
CA GLU A 127 22.02 7.81 -28.33
C GLU A 127 21.46 6.41 -28.12
N VAL A 128 22.33 5.41 -28.22
CA VAL A 128 22.04 4.05 -27.76
C VAL A 128 22.55 3.97 -26.32
N LEU A 129 21.62 3.85 -25.37
CA LEU A 129 21.87 3.90 -23.94
C LEU A 129 22.28 2.53 -23.38
N GLY A 130 21.82 1.46 -24.02
CA GLY A 130 22.04 0.09 -23.58
C GLY A 130 21.43 -0.90 -24.56
N HIS A 131 21.42 -2.17 -24.16
CA HIS A 131 20.73 -3.23 -24.89
C HIS A 131 19.90 -4.05 -23.91
N THR A 132 18.72 -4.48 -24.34
CA THR A 132 17.79 -5.35 -23.60
C THR A 132 18.33 -6.78 -23.44
N HIS A 133 17.61 -7.65 -22.71
CA HIS A 133 17.94 -9.07 -22.57
C HIS A 133 18.03 -9.81 -23.91
N GLN A 134 17.20 -9.46 -24.89
CA GLN A 134 17.26 -10.03 -26.25
C GLN A 134 18.17 -9.23 -27.21
N GLY A 135 18.88 -8.21 -26.71
CA GLY A 135 19.88 -7.46 -27.46
C GLY A 135 19.33 -6.35 -28.35
N ARG A 136 18.08 -5.89 -28.15
CA ARG A 136 17.55 -4.69 -28.81
C ARG A 136 18.16 -3.45 -28.21
N GLU A 137 18.47 -2.46 -29.05
CA GLU A 137 19.01 -1.18 -28.61
C GLU A 137 17.95 -0.41 -27.78
N ILE A 138 18.34 0.17 -26.66
CA ILE A 138 17.52 1.14 -25.92
C ILE A 138 17.95 2.54 -26.36
N ILE A 139 17.05 3.32 -26.99
CA ILE A 139 17.41 4.53 -27.73
C ILE A 139 16.74 5.77 -27.15
N ALA A 140 17.51 6.83 -26.96
CA ALA A 140 17.01 8.18 -26.76
C ALA A 140 17.46 9.13 -27.87
N LEU A 141 16.61 10.10 -28.21
CA LEU A 141 16.90 11.13 -29.20
C LEU A 141 16.89 12.51 -28.54
N LYS A 142 18.05 13.17 -28.54
CA LYS A 142 18.22 14.57 -28.17
C LYS A 142 17.78 15.48 -29.32
N VAL A 143 16.97 16.48 -29.01
CA VAL A 143 16.48 17.52 -29.94
C VAL A 143 16.85 18.89 -29.39
N THR A 144 17.84 19.53 -30.00
CA THR A 144 18.29 20.90 -29.66
C THR A 144 19.12 21.48 -30.80
N GLN A 145 19.20 22.80 -30.95
CA GLN A 145 20.05 23.41 -31.97
C GLN A 145 21.52 23.15 -31.68
N GLY A 146 22.20 22.49 -32.62
CA GLY A 146 23.57 22.03 -32.46
C GLY A 146 23.68 20.78 -31.59
N ALA A 147 22.70 19.88 -31.62
CA ALA A 147 22.63 18.73 -30.72
C ALA A 147 23.89 17.85 -30.67
N ARG A 148 24.68 17.79 -31.75
CA ARG A 148 25.92 16.99 -31.80
C ARG A 148 27.13 17.74 -31.23
N GLU A 149 27.03 19.05 -31.12
CA GLU A 149 28.08 19.95 -30.63
C GLU A 149 27.86 20.38 -29.18
N VAL A 150 26.61 20.41 -28.72
CA VAL A 150 26.23 20.76 -27.35
C VAL A 150 26.35 19.51 -26.48
N PRO A 151 27.22 19.51 -25.44
CA PRO A 151 27.30 18.41 -24.49
C PRO A 151 25.94 18.14 -23.84
N ASP A 152 25.67 16.90 -23.46
CA ASP A 152 24.41 16.55 -22.79
C ASP A 152 24.35 17.21 -21.41
N GLY A 153 23.17 17.73 -21.05
CA GLY A 153 22.99 18.48 -19.79
C GLY A 153 23.60 19.90 -19.79
N ALA A 154 24.19 20.36 -20.91
CA ALA A 154 24.76 21.72 -20.97
C ALA A 154 23.71 22.84 -21.06
N ARG A 155 22.45 22.46 -21.26
CA ARG A 155 21.26 23.30 -21.29
C ARG A 155 20.21 22.63 -20.42
N PRO A 156 19.29 23.38 -19.77
CA PRO A 156 18.16 22.78 -19.09
C PRO A 156 17.43 21.80 -20.00
N ALA A 157 17.16 20.61 -19.49
CA ALA A 157 16.62 19.50 -20.26
C ALA A 157 15.19 19.16 -19.84
N VAL A 158 14.41 18.65 -20.78
CA VAL A 158 13.13 17.98 -20.52
C VAL A 158 13.18 16.58 -21.11
N LEU A 159 12.79 15.58 -20.34
CA LEU A 159 12.69 14.20 -20.79
C LEU A 159 11.24 13.80 -21.03
N TYR A 160 10.94 13.33 -22.24
CA TYR A 160 9.70 12.64 -22.56
C TYR A 160 10.01 11.16 -22.77
N SER A 161 9.62 10.33 -21.81
CA SER A 161 9.74 8.87 -21.88
C SER A 161 8.36 8.23 -22.03
N SER A 162 8.31 7.02 -22.58
CA SER A 162 7.08 6.27 -22.78
C SER A 162 7.34 4.77 -22.89
N THR A 163 6.27 3.98 -22.72
CA THR A 163 6.27 2.54 -23.02
C THR A 163 7.32 1.78 -22.23
N GLN A 164 7.32 2.05 -20.93
CA GLN A 164 8.02 1.24 -19.93
C GLN A 164 7.26 -0.05 -19.66
N HIS A 165 5.92 0.02 -19.65
CA HIS A 165 5.07 -1.15 -19.84
C HIS A 165 4.77 -1.37 -21.33
N ALA A 166 4.89 -2.60 -21.77
CA ALA A 166 4.88 -2.97 -23.19
C ALA A 166 3.53 -2.77 -23.89
N ARG A 167 2.41 -3.07 -23.22
CA ARG A 167 1.04 -2.99 -23.78
C ARG A 167 0.50 -1.57 -24.02
N GLU A 168 1.21 -0.54 -23.58
CA GLU A 168 0.70 0.84 -23.51
C GLU A 168 1.01 1.64 -24.78
N TRP A 169 0.65 1.12 -25.96
CA TRP A 169 1.09 1.64 -27.28
C TRP A 169 0.76 3.12 -27.54
N ILE A 170 -0.32 3.64 -26.95
CA ILE A 170 -0.70 5.04 -27.13
C ILE A 170 0.38 5.99 -26.58
N SER A 171 1.08 5.60 -25.51
CA SER A 171 2.19 6.35 -24.94
C SER A 171 3.31 6.58 -25.97
N THR A 172 3.66 5.54 -26.74
CA THR A 172 4.68 5.61 -27.80
C THR A 172 4.30 6.65 -28.85
N GLU A 173 3.05 6.62 -29.34
CA GLU A 173 2.63 7.50 -30.44
C GLU A 173 2.43 8.95 -29.99
N VAL A 174 1.92 9.19 -28.77
CA VAL A 174 1.83 10.55 -28.21
C VAL A 174 3.22 11.16 -28.05
N ASN A 175 4.18 10.40 -27.52
CA ASN A 175 5.57 10.85 -27.38
C ASN A 175 6.23 11.10 -28.76
N ARG A 176 6.03 10.16 -29.69
CA ARG A 176 6.53 10.25 -31.07
C ARG A 176 5.97 11.47 -31.82
N ARG A 177 4.68 11.76 -31.68
CA ARG A 177 4.05 12.94 -32.30
C ARG A 177 4.56 14.24 -31.69
N THR A 178 4.82 14.25 -30.39
CA THR A 178 5.46 15.38 -29.70
C THR A 178 6.87 15.66 -30.26
N LEU A 179 7.68 14.61 -30.43
CA LEU A 179 8.98 14.70 -31.09
C LEU A 179 8.87 15.31 -32.51
N HIS A 180 7.99 14.78 -33.34
CA HIS A 180 7.77 15.30 -34.70
C HIS A 180 7.30 16.74 -34.70
N TRP A 181 6.39 17.10 -33.80
CA TRP A 181 5.87 18.46 -33.70
C TRP A 181 6.99 19.47 -33.47
N PHE A 182 7.91 19.23 -32.53
CA PHE A 182 9.04 20.14 -32.30
C PHE A 182 9.95 20.27 -33.54
N ILE A 183 10.26 19.15 -34.20
CA ILE A 183 11.10 19.12 -35.40
C ILE A 183 10.43 19.89 -36.55
N ASP A 184 9.14 19.67 -36.79
CA ASP A 184 8.41 20.26 -37.90
C ASP A 184 8.16 21.75 -37.68
N ARG A 185 7.88 22.18 -36.45
CA ARG A 185 7.76 23.62 -36.11
C ARG A 185 9.11 24.32 -36.27
N TRP A 186 10.22 23.67 -35.88
CA TRP A 186 11.56 24.18 -36.15
C TRP A 186 11.83 24.31 -37.66
N ARG A 187 11.48 23.30 -38.47
CA ARG A 187 11.63 23.31 -39.94
C ARG A 187 10.76 24.39 -40.59
N ALA A 188 9.56 24.60 -40.08
CA ALA A 188 8.64 25.67 -40.49
C ALA A 188 9.14 27.08 -40.10
N ASN A 189 10.31 27.17 -39.46
CA ASN A 189 10.91 28.42 -38.99
C ASN A 189 10.02 29.16 -37.99
N ASP A 190 9.31 28.41 -37.14
CA ASP A 190 8.65 28.95 -35.96
C ASP A 190 9.70 29.62 -35.06
N LYS A 191 9.49 30.90 -34.73
CA LYS A 191 10.45 31.70 -33.98
C LYS A 191 10.54 31.30 -32.51
N GLU A 192 9.42 30.94 -31.91
CA GLU A 192 9.32 30.54 -30.51
C GLU A 192 10.04 29.21 -30.31
N ILE A 193 9.71 28.20 -31.11
CA ILE A 193 10.35 26.88 -31.04
C ILE A 193 11.83 26.96 -31.40
N LYS A 194 12.22 27.80 -32.37
CA LYS A 194 13.64 28.05 -32.64
C LYS A 194 14.36 28.77 -31.51
N SER A 195 13.69 29.59 -30.72
CA SER A 195 14.29 30.25 -29.56
C SER A 195 14.47 29.23 -28.44
N LEU A 196 13.41 28.49 -28.13
CA LEU A 196 13.38 27.42 -27.15
C LEU A 196 14.50 26.40 -27.38
N LEU A 197 14.61 25.85 -28.60
CA LEU A 197 15.63 24.85 -28.92
C LEU A 197 17.07 25.42 -28.98
N LYS A 198 17.29 26.72 -28.76
CA LYS A 198 18.66 27.27 -28.55
C LYS A 198 19.09 27.25 -27.09
N THR A 199 18.13 27.21 -26.18
CA THR A 199 18.35 27.33 -24.74
C THR A 199 18.01 26.05 -24.00
N THR A 200 17.24 25.15 -24.61
CA THR A 200 16.72 23.93 -23.98
C THR A 200 17.12 22.68 -24.75
N GLU A 201 17.31 21.57 -24.05
CA GLU A 201 17.43 20.21 -24.60
C GLU A 201 16.13 19.45 -24.41
N LEU A 202 15.55 18.92 -25.47
CA LEU A 202 14.40 18.01 -25.36
C LEU A 202 14.88 16.60 -25.68
N TRP A 203 14.67 15.67 -24.77
CA TRP A 203 15.07 14.27 -24.90
C TRP A 203 13.83 13.39 -25.06
N PHE A 204 13.88 12.45 -25.99
CA PHE A 204 12.77 11.55 -26.31
C PHE A 204 13.22 10.10 -26.24
N MET A 205 12.67 9.33 -25.29
CA MET A 205 12.78 7.87 -25.23
C MET A 205 11.41 7.29 -25.57
N LEU A 206 11.20 6.94 -26.85
CA LEU A 206 9.88 6.51 -27.32
C LEU A 206 9.45 5.13 -26.80
N VAL A 207 10.41 4.23 -26.63
CA VAL A 207 10.17 2.87 -26.13
C VAL A 207 11.25 2.53 -25.11
N ALA A 208 10.91 2.60 -23.82
CA ALA A 208 11.81 2.26 -22.73
C ALA A 208 12.00 0.75 -22.56
N ASN A 209 10.99 -0.05 -22.94
CA ASN A 209 11.03 -1.53 -22.94
C ASN A 209 10.89 -2.12 -24.37
N PRO A 210 11.96 -2.09 -25.20
CA PRO A 210 11.89 -2.55 -26.59
C PRO A 210 11.53 -4.02 -26.76
N ASP A 211 12.00 -4.89 -25.86
CA ASP A 211 11.72 -6.33 -25.92
C ASP A 211 10.25 -6.61 -25.66
N GLY A 212 9.71 -6.11 -24.55
CA GLY A 212 8.29 -6.26 -24.24
C GLY A 212 7.42 -5.60 -25.31
N TYR A 213 7.75 -4.38 -25.77
CA TYR A 213 6.98 -3.71 -26.82
C TYR A 213 6.90 -4.56 -28.09
N GLN A 214 8.03 -5.09 -28.57
CA GLN A 214 8.03 -5.98 -29.75
C GLN A 214 7.20 -7.26 -29.51
N TYR A 215 7.28 -7.85 -28.32
CA TYR A 215 6.50 -9.03 -27.95
C TYR A 215 5.00 -8.82 -28.09
N THR A 216 4.50 -7.60 -27.83
CA THR A 216 3.06 -7.29 -27.98
C THR A 216 2.57 -7.23 -29.43
N PHE A 217 3.47 -7.13 -30.42
CA PHE A 217 3.12 -7.27 -31.83
C PHE A 217 3.22 -8.71 -32.32
N ASP A 218 4.14 -9.47 -31.75
CA ASP A 218 4.48 -10.82 -32.24
C ASP A 218 3.68 -11.93 -31.56
N HIS A 219 3.32 -11.75 -30.29
CA HIS A 219 2.86 -12.84 -29.42
C HIS A 219 1.65 -12.48 -28.56
N GLU A 220 1.79 -11.56 -27.59
CA GLU A 220 0.75 -11.30 -26.58
C GLU A 220 0.54 -9.79 -26.38
N ARG A 221 -0.57 -9.27 -26.89
CA ARG A 221 -0.83 -7.82 -26.95
C ARG A 221 -0.99 -7.17 -25.58
N LEU A 222 -1.44 -7.90 -24.56
CA LEU A 222 -1.65 -7.37 -23.20
C LEU A 222 -0.45 -7.60 -22.27
N TRP A 223 0.71 -8.05 -22.79
CA TRP A 223 1.93 -8.19 -22.02
C TRP A 223 2.42 -6.85 -21.43
N ARG A 224 2.77 -6.84 -20.13
CA ARG A 224 3.19 -5.63 -19.39
C ARG A 224 4.70 -5.53 -19.21
N LYS A 225 5.32 -6.56 -18.62
CA LYS A 225 6.70 -6.59 -18.10
C LYS A 225 7.77 -6.55 -19.21
N ASN A 226 9.05 -6.55 -18.84
CA ASN A 226 10.12 -6.90 -19.79
C ASN A 226 10.13 -8.42 -20.09
N LEU A 227 11.16 -8.94 -20.77
CA LEU A 227 11.26 -10.36 -21.15
C LEU A 227 12.41 -11.10 -20.45
N ARG A 228 12.72 -10.74 -19.21
CA ARG A 228 13.66 -11.52 -18.39
C ARG A 228 13.13 -12.94 -18.18
N ASP A 229 13.91 -13.94 -18.54
CA ASP A 229 13.64 -15.34 -18.20
C ASP A 229 13.97 -15.57 -16.71
N ASN A 230 12.94 -15.60 -15.87
CA ASN A 230 13.11 -15.61 -14.41
C ASN A 230 13.42 -17.02 -13.89
N ASN A 231 12.87 -18.05 -14.53
CA ASN A 231 13.00 -19.44 -14.13
C ASN A 231 14.12 -20.20 -14.88
N LEU A 232 14.73 -19.56 -15.88
CA LEU A 232 15.83 -20.05 -16.73
C LEU A 232 15.45 -21.27 -17.58
N ASP A 233 14.18 -21.39 -17.99
CA ASP A 233 13.70 -22.49 -18.82
C ASP A 233 13.78 -22.21 -20.34
N GLY A 234 14.06 -20.97 -20.73
CA GLY A 234 14.20 -20.52 -22.11
C GLY A 234 12.88 -20.24 -22.84
N ALA A 235 11.74 -20.23 -22.14
CA ALA A 235 10.44 -19.82 -22.65
C ALA A 235 9.96 -18.55 -21.93
N ILE A 236 9.05 -17.80 -22.56
CA ILE A 236 8.39 -16.66 -21.92
C ILE A 236 6.97 -17.09 -21.58
N SER A 237 6.64 -16.97 -20.30
CA SER A 237 5.33 -17.26 -19.71
C SER A 237 4.99 -16.21 -18.64
N THR A 238 3.84 -16.33 -17.96
CA THR A 238 3.41 -15.34 -16.95
C THR A 238 4.36 -15.19 -15.75
N VAL A 239 5.22 -16.19 -15.48
CA VAL A 239 6.26 -16.11 -14.43
C VAL A 239 7.51 -15.35 -14.87
N ASP A 240 7.61 -14.96 -16.15
CA ASP A 240 8.76 -14.26 -16.71
C ASP A 240 8.53 -12.76 -16.79
N GLY A 241 9.63 -12.03 -16.92
CA GLY A 241 9.67 -10.58 -16.92
C GLY A 241 9.68 -9.98 -15.53
N VAL A 242 10.28 -8.80 -15.45
CA VAL A 242 10.28 -7.87 -14.31
C VAL A 242 9.49 -6.64 -14.72
N ASP A 243 8.74 -6.06 -13.78
CA ASP A 243 8.11 -4.75 -13.99
C ASP A 243 9.21 -3.67 -13.94
N PRO A 244 9.54 -3.01 -15.08
CA PRO A 244 10.60 -2.03 -15.07
C PRO A 244 10.24 -0.80 -14.23
N ASN A 245 8.97 -0.56 -13.88
CA ASN A 245 8.55 0.55 -13.01
C ASN A 245 8.38 0.13 -11.54
N ARG A 246 9.00 -0.98 -11.13
CA ARG A 246 9.20 -1.40 -9.72
C ARG A 246 10.66 -1.75 -9.41
N ASN A 247 11.57 -1.43 -10.34
CA ASN A 247 12.94 -1.90 -10.35
C ASN A 247 13.98 -0.80 -10.08
N PHE A 248 13.59 0.47 -9.93
CA PHE A 248 14.50 1.55 -9.55
C PHE A 248 14.94 1.38 -8.10
N ASP A 249 16.11 1.90 -7.73
CA ASP A 249 16.67 1.85 -6.37
C ASP A 249 15.98 2.79 -5.37
N GLU A 250 15.22 3.77 -5.86
CA GLU A 250 14.41 4.65 -5.01
C GLU A 250 13.32 3.84 -4.26
N HIS A 251 13.50 3.71 -2.95
CA HIS A 251 12.66 2.89 -2.06
C HIS A 251 12.47 1.44 -2.55
N PHE A 252 13.42 0.88 -3.31
CA PHE A 252 13.34 -0.51 -3.76
C PHE A 252 13.17 -1.47 -2.59
N LYS A 253 12.09 -2.27 -2.58
CA LYS A 253 11.85 -3.23 -1.51
C LYS A 253 11.91 -2.55 -0.13
N TYR A 254 11.29 -1.37 -0.02
CA TYR A 254 11.12 -0.68 1.25
C TYR A 254 10.32 -1.55 2.24
N ASP A 255 9.33 -2.26 1.71
CA ASP A 255 8.46 -3.23 2.36
C ASP A 255 7.99 -4.28 1.32
N GLU A 256 6.97 -5.08 1.66
CA GLU A 256 6.28 -5.96 0.73
C GLU A 256 4.97 -5.34 0.17
N GLU A 257 4.83 -4.01 0.24
CA GLU A 257 3.73 -3.23 -0.35
C GLU A 257 4.16 -2.60 -1.69
N GLY A 258 3.22 -2.25 -2.56
CA GLY A 258 3.44 -1.53 -3.83
C GLY A 258 4.23 -2.26 -4.93
N SER A 259 4.94 -3.34 -4.59
CA SER A 259 5.61 -4.26 -5.50
C SER A 259 5.65 -5.67 -4.91
N SER A 260 5.96 -6.67 -5.74
CA SER A 260 5.92 -8.08 -5.34
C SER A 260 7.26 -8.78 -5.51
N SER A 261 7.55 -9.73 -4.62
CA SER A 261 8.67 -10.67 -4.73
C SER A 261 8.31 -11.93 -5.55
N LEU A 262 7.03 -12.11 -5.90
CA LEU A 262 6.53 -13.26 -6.67
C LEU A 262 6.71 -13.06 -8.18
N PHE A 263 7.34 -14.03 -8.85
CA PHE A 263 7.62 -13.99 -10.29
C PHE A 263 6.36 -13.81 -11.16
N ALA A 264 5.26 -14.47 -10.79
CA ALA A 264 4.00 -14.42 -11.52
C ALA A 264 3.28 -13.06 -11.41
N SER A 265 3.65 -12.22 -10.44
CA SER A 265 3.03 -10.91 -10.25
C SER A 265 3.36 -9.99 -11.43
N GLN A 266 2.37 -9.18 -11.83
CA GLN A 266 2.57 -8.11 -12.80
C GLN A 266 3.39 -6.93 -12.25
N THR A 267 3.54 -6.86 -10.92
CA THR A 267 4.39 -5.89 -10.20
C THR A 267 5.64 -6.54 -9.62
N TYR A 268 6.11 -7.67 -10.19
CA TYR A 268 7.35 -8.31 -9.77
C TYR A 268 8.53 -7.33 -9.88
N ARG A 269 9.12 -6.98 -8.73
CA ARG A 269 10.15 -5.93 -8.60
C ARG A 269 11.52 -6.32 -9.16
N GLY A 270 11.74 -7.61 -9.40
CA GLY A 270 13.04 -8.15 -9.80
C GLY A 270 13.89 -8.58 -8.60
N PRO A 271 15.04 -9.22 -8.85
CA PRO A 271 15.87 -9.81 -7.80
C PRO A 271 16.70 -8.80 -7.00
N SER A 272 16.87 -7.58 -7.51
CA SER A 272 17.56 -6.47 -6.85
C SER A 272 17.21 -5.16 -7.54
N ALA A 273 17.43 -4.04 -6.86
CA ALA A 273 17.36 -2.72 -7.47
C ALA A 273 18.24 -2.63 -8.73
N ALA A 274 17.75 -1.92 -9.74
CA ALA A 274 18.34 -1.70 -11.05
C ALA A 274 18.87 -3.00 -11.71
N SER A 275 18.20 -4.13 -11.48
CA SER A 275 18.61 -5.43 -12.05
C SER A 275 18.36 -5.53 -13.56
N GLU A 276 17.44 -4.73 -14.11
CA GLU A 276 17.07 -4.78 -15.51
C GLU A 276 17.85 -3.75 -16.36
N PRO A 277 18.31 -4.13 -17.57
CA PRO A 277 19.07 -3.23 -18.44
C PRO A 277 18.25 -2.03 -18.91
N GLU A 278 16.93 -2.16 -19.03
CA GLU A 278 16.01 -1.06 -19.34
C GLU A 278 16.03 0.00 -18.23
N THR A 279 15.94 -0.44 -16.96
CA THR A 279 16.02 0.44 -15.78
C THR A 279 17.36 1.17 -15.72
N GLN A 280 18.47 0.43 -15.88
CA GLN A 280 19.82 1.01 -15.89
C GLN A 280 20.00 2.06 -16.99
N ALA A 281 19.39 1.86 -18.16
CA ALA A 281 19.45 2.81 -19.26
C ALA A 281 18.65 4.10 -18.97
N MET A 282 17.50 4.00 -18.29
CA MET A 282 16.72 5.16 -17.85
C MET A 282 17.45 5.96 -16.77
N GLN A 283 17.89 5.31 -15.69
CA GLN A 283 18.67 5.95 -14.62
C GLN A 283 19.91 6.64 -15.17
N GLY A 284 20.69 5.93 -16.00
CA GLY A 284 21.89 6.50 -16.61
C GLY A 284 21.62 7.68 -17.55
N LEU A 285 20.42 7.77 -18.14
CA LEU A 285 20.02 8.96 -18.90
C LEU A 285 19.66 10.12 -17.97
N LEU A 286 18.82 9.86 -16.96
CA LEU A 286 18.40 10.85 -15.97
C LEU A 286 19.61 11.48 -15.27
N ASP A 287 20.52 10.67 -14.75
CA ASP A 287 21.75 11.14 -14.09
C ASP A 287 22.65 11.96 -15.01
N ARG A 288 22.68 11.61 -16.29
CA ARG A 288 23.55 12.27 -17.28
C ARG A 288 23.02 13.65 -17.66
N ILE A 289 21.70 13.82 -17.77
CA ILE A 289 21.11 15.05 -18.30
C ILE A 289 20.47 15.94 -17.23
N GLN A 290 20.18 15.38 -16.05
CA GLN A 290 19.50 16.03 -14.91
C GLN A 290 18.37 16.93 -15.38
N PRO A 291 17.31 16.36 -15.98
CA PRO A 291 16.27 17.15 -16.60
C PRO A 291 15.55 17.99 -15.54
N LYS A 292 15.09 19.19 -15.91
CA LYS A 292 14.28 20.01 -15.00
C LYS A 292 12.84 19.51 -14.91
N PHE A 293 12.36 18.89 -15.98
CA PHE A 293 11.04 18.27 -16.04
C PHE A 293 11.12 16.90 -16.73
N GLN A 294 10.32 15.95 -16.26
CA GLN A 294 10.09 14.68 -16.95
C GLN A 294 8.59 14.41 -17.13
N SER A 295 8.23 13.84 -18.26
CA SER A 295 6.94 13.20 -18.49
C SER A 295 7.17 11.75 -18.88
N ASN A 296 6.83 10.82 -17.99
CA ASN A 296 6.86 9.38 -18.23
C ASN A 296 5.46 8.89 -18.63
N LEU A 297 5.17 8.82 -19.92
CA LEU A 297 3.83 8.53 -20.44
C LEU A 297 3.49 7.05 -20.30
N HIS A 298 2.36 6.80 -19.64
CA HIS A 298 1.73 5.50 -19.44
C HIS A 298 0.30 5.46 -20.01
N SER A 299 -0.39 4.33 -19.89
CA SER A 299 -1.84 4.24 -20.09
C SER A 299 -2.39 3.02 -19.34
N TYR A 300 -3.61 3.00 -18.83
CA TYR A 300 -4.68 3.97 -19.04
C TYR A 300 -5.35 4.37 -17.73
N GLY A 301 -6.04 5.50 -17.75
CA GLY A 301 -6.86 5.92 -16.62
C GLY A 301 -7.23 7.40 -16.62
N GLU A 302 -6.58 8.20 -17.47
CA GLU A 302 -6.71 9.66 -17.46
C GLU A 302 -6.25 10.23 -16.11
N TRP A 303 -5.06 9.82 -15.65
CA TRP A 303 -4.41 10.33 -14.44
C TRP A 303 -3.20 11.19 -14.80
N LEU A 304 -2.86 12.16 -13.96
CA LEU A 304 -1.62 12.92 -14.05
C LEU A 304 -0.90 12.88 -12.71
N LEU A 305 -0.18 11.78 -12.49
CA LEU A 305 0.43 11.45 -11.20
C LEU A 305 1.78 12.12 -11.06
N TYR A 306 2.18 12.38 -9.83
CA TYR A 306 3.51 12.87 -9.47
C TYR A 306 3.96 12.31 -8.10
N PRO A 307 5.26 12.41 -7.77
CA PRO A 307 5.80 11.90 -6.51
C PRO A 307 5.11 12.43 -5.24
N GLN A 308 5.12 11.69 -4.13
CA GLN A 308 5.78 10.38 -3.98
C GLN A 308 4.80 9.21 -4.12
N GLY A 309 5.30 8.11 -4.69
CA GLY A 309 4.56 6.86 -4.84
C GLY A 309 4.60 5.95 -3.61
N TRP A 310 5.64 6.01 -2.78
CA TRP A 310 5.84 5.02 -1.71
C TRP A 310 5.15 5.35 -0.38
N GLN A 311 4.72 6.60 -0.16
CA GLN A 311 4.10 7.04 1.10
C GLN A 311 2.97 8.04 0.86
N ILE A 312 1.88 7.91 1.62
CA ILE A 312 0.71 8.78 1.57
C ILE A 312 0.87 10.06 2.39
N GLY A 313 0.18 11.13 1.98
CA GLY A 313 0.10 12.39 2.74
C GLY A 313 1.47 12.99 3.08
N THR A 314 2.45 12.83 2.17
CA THR A 314 3.82 13.32 2.32
C THR A 314 4.23 14.10 1.06
N PRO A 315 3.65 15.30 0.85
CA PRO A 315 3.95 16.11 -0.32
C PRO A 315 5.38 16.65 -0.27
N ASP A 316 5.94 16.82 -1.46
CA ASP A 316 7.28 17.35 -1.71
C ASP A 316 7.39 18.87 -1.47
N ALA A 317 8.54 19.42 -1.08
CA ALA A 317 8.69 20.89 -0.96
C ALA A 317 8.40 21.60 -2.29
N ASP A 318 8.72 20.97 -3.43
CA ASP A 318 8.41 21.47 -4.76
C ASP A 318 6.95 21.18 -5.20
N ASN A 319 6.06 20.72 -4.31
CA ASN A 319 4.62 20.52 -4.57
C ASN A 319 3.92 21.72 -5.23
N PRO A 320 4.24 23.00 -4.93
CA PRO A 320 3.72 24.12 -5.70
C PRO A 320 3.96 24.02 -7.21
N LEU A 321 5.11 23.49 -7.63
CA LEU A 321 5.44 23.27 -9.05
C LEU A 321 4.69 22.08 -9.63
N TYR A 322 4.54 21.00 -8.85
CA TYR A 322 3.73 19.84 -9.23
C TYR A 322 2.28 20.24 -9.49
N VAL A 323 1.63 20.92 -8.55
CA VAL A 323 0.25 21.41 -8.69
C VAL A 323 0.12 22.44 -9.81
N ALA A 324 1.09 23.35 -9.95
CA ALA A 324 1.06 24.31 -11.06
C ALA A 324 1.10 23.64 -12.43
N MET A 325 1.91 22.58 -12.59
CA MET A 325 2.09 21.91 -13.89
C MET A 325 1.08 20.81 -14.17
N ALA A 326 0.59 20.11 -13.15
CA ALA A 326 -0.43 19.07 -13.26
C ALA A 326 -1.86 19.62 -13.21
N GLY A 327 -2.06 20.77 -12.57
CA GLY A 327 -3.39 21.30 -12.28
C GLY A 327 -3.98 20.71 -10.99
N THR A 328 -5.22 21.07 -10.70
CA THR A 328 -6.03 20.48 -9.62
C THR A 328 -7.19 19.69 -10.24
N ASP A 329 -7.92 18.91 -9.45
CA ASP A 329 -9.14 18.22 -9.90
C ASP A 329 -10.15 19.15 -10.60
N ALA A 330 -10.31 20.39 -10.11
CA ALA A 330 -11.20 21.38 -10.72
C ALA A 330 -10.63 21.97 -12.03
N LYS A 331 -9.31 21.96 -12.21
CA LYS A 331 -8.62 22.59 -13.35
C LYS A 331 -7.37 21.81 -13.74
N PRO A 332 -7.53 20.59 -14.29
CA PRO A 332 -6.40 19.76 -14.65
C PRO A 332 -5.65 20.35 -15.85
N ALA A 333 -4.33 20.14 -15.90
CA ALA A 333 -3.47 20.56 -17.00
C ALA A 333 -3.78 19.85 -18.32
N ILE A 334 -4.34 18.64 -18.22
CA ILE A 334 -4.84 17.85 -19.33
C ILE A 334 -6.34 17.67 -19.10
N GLU A 335 -7.16 18.19 -20.00
CA GLU A 335 -8.62 18.23 -19.82
C GLU A 335 -9.19 16.82 -19.54
N GLY A 336 -9.90 16.63 -18.43
CA GLY A 336 -10.50 15.34 -18.08
C GLY A 336 -9.53 14.32 -17.46
N PHE A 337 -8.30 14.73 -17.13
CA PHE A 337 -7.43 13.93 -16.26
C PHE A 337 -7.64 14.28 -14.80
N ASN A 338 -7.34 13.35 -13.89
CA ASN A 338 -7.27 13.57 -12.45
C ASN A 338 -5.79 13.66 -11.99
N PRO A 339 -5.31 14.85 -11.56
CA PRO A 339 -3.96 15.07 -11.08
C PRO A 339 -3.81 14.87 -9.56
N GLY A 340 -2.70 14.31 -9.12
CA GLY A 340 -2.39 14.22 -7.69
C GLY A 340 -1.13 13.41 -7.36
N GLN A 341 -0.77 13.38 -6.07
CA GLN A 341 0.31 12.53 -5.56
C GLN A 341 -0.03 11.06 -5.83
N SER A 342 0.95 10.29 -6.31
CA SER A 342 0.73 8.92 -6.80
C SER A 342 0.16 7.99 -5.72
N ALA A 343 0.73 8.00 -4.51
CA ALA A 343 0.27 7.17 -3.40
C ALA A 343 -1.18 7.50 -2.98
N ASP A 344 -1.53 8.79 -2.96
CA ASP A 344 -2.85 9.28 -2.53
C ASP A 344 -3.95 9.07 -3.60
N THR A 345 -3.58 9.20 -4.87
CA THR A 345 -4.53 9.24 -5.99
C THR A 345 -4.77 7.87 -6.61
N LEU A 346 -3.75 7.00 -6.60
CA LEU A 346 -3.81 5.69 -7.25
C LEU A 346 -3.59 4.55 -6.25
N TYR A 347 -2.35 4.34 -5.82
CA TYR A 347 -1.95 3.37 -4.79
C TYR A 347 -0.44 3.51 -4.50
N VAL A 348 0.00 2.96 -3.36
CA VAL A 348 1.43 2.89 -3.00
C VAL A 348 2.23 2.09 -4.04
N THR A 349 3.38 2.62 -4.42
CA THR A 349 4.37 2.01 -5.31
C THR A 349 5.76 2.26 -4.79
N ASN A 350 6.66 1.29 -4.93
CA ASN A 350 8.06 1.48 -4.62
C ASN A 350 8.95 1.02 -5.79
N GLY A 351 10.17 1.59 -5.90
CA GLY A 351 11.09 1.32 -7.00
C GLY A 351 10.64 1.86 -8.36
N GLU A 352 9.97 3.02 -8.40
CA GLU A 352 9.39 3.57 -9.64
C GLU A 352 10.19 4.77 -10.21
N THR A 353 9.92 5.14 -11.46
CA THR A 353 10.76 6.06 -12.24
C THR A 353 10.64 7.52 -11.81
N THR A 354 9.42 7.99 -11.52
CA THR A 354 9.21 9.41 -11.21
C THR A 354 9.74 9.79 -9.84
N ASP A 355 9.56 8.94 -8.84
CA ASP A 355 10.17 9.04 -7.51
C ASP A 355 11.70 9.08 -7.64
N TYR A 356 12.31 8.17 -8.42
CA TYR A 356 13.75 8.19 -8.64
C TYR A 356 14.23 9.51 -9.26
N ALA A 357 13.55 9.99 -10.31
CA ALA A 357 13.95 11.22 -11.00
C ALA A 357 13.84 12.46 -10.11
N ASP A 358 12.82 12.51 -9.27
CA ASP A 358 12.62 13.56 -8.27
C ASP A 358 13.72 13.51 -7.19
N ALA A 359 13.82 12.40 -6.47
CA ALA A 359 14.74 12.25 -5.33
C ALA A 359 16.22 12.33 -5.73
N ASN A 360 16.62 11.73 -6.85
CA ASN A 360 18.03 11.58 -7.22
C ASN A 360 18.54 12.66 -8.17
N ASN A 361 17.64 13.39 -8.86
CA ASN A 361 18.04 14.36 -9.87
C ASN A 361 17.42 15.76 -9.70
N GLY A 362 16.51 15.97 -8.74
CA GLY A 362 15.79 17.23 -8.57
C GLY A 362 14.88 17.55 -9.75
N THR A 363 14.32 16.50 -10.37
CA THR A 363 13.46 16.60 -11.55
C THR A 363 12.01 16.73 -11.10
N ILE A 364 11.29 17.74 -11.60
CA ILE A 364 9.82 17.76 -11.45
C ILE A 364 9.24 16.74 -12.45
N ALA A 365 8.94 15.54 -11.95
CA ALA A 365 8.65 14.36 -12.76
C ALA A 365 7.18 13.92 -12.68
N PHE A 366 6.56 13.64 -13.82
CA PHE A 366 5.14 13.28 -13.90
C PHE A 366 4.92 11.97 -14.63
N THR A 367 3.88 11.25 -14.21
CA THR A 367 3.35 10.03 -14.86
C THR A 367 1.94 10.29 -15.38
N PRO A 368 1.77 10.73 -16.65
CA PRO A 368 0.46 10.80 -17.28
C PRO A 368 -0.01 9.42 -17.72
N GLU A 369 -1.17 8.99 -17.23
CA GLU A 369 -1.89 7.78 -17.64
C GLU A 369 -2.91 8.13 -18.73
N LEU A 370 -2.60 7.85 -19.99
CA LEU A 370 -3.39 8.30 -21.14
C LEU A 370 -4.78 7.63 -21.25
N GLY A 371 -5.63 8.16 -22.12
CA GLY A 371 -6.98 7.62 -22.34
C GLY A 371 -7.02 6.33 -23.17
N GLU A 372 -8.18 5.68 -23.17
CA GLU A 372 -8.45 4.47 -23.98
C GLU A 372 -9.02 4.77 -25.39
N GLY A 373 -9.09 6.05 -25.77
CA GLY A 373 -9.53 6.54 -27.08
C GLY A 373 -11.04 6.47 -27.31
N THR A 374 -11.67 5.32 -27.01
CA THR A 374 -13.12 5.24 -26.85
C THR A 374 -13.49 4.32 -25.69
N PRO A 375 -14.61 4.59 -24.98
CA PRO A 375 -14.97 3.84 -23.79
C PRO A 375 -14.94 2.32 -23.96
N GLY A 376 -14.22 1.66 -23.06
CA GLY A 376 -14.10 0.20 -22.94
C GLY A 376 -13.06 -0.47 -23.82
N ASN A 377 -12.09 0.26 -24.39
CA ASN A 377 -10.99 -0.32 -25.16
C ASN A 377 -9.72 -0.60 -24.32
N GLY A 378 -9.56 0.04 -23.15
CA GLY A 378 -8.38 -0.06 -22.31
C GLY A 378 -7.07 0.12 -23.10
N PHE A 379 -6.13 -0.82 -22.91
CA PHE A 379 -4.84 -0.83 -23.59
C PHE A 379 -4.91 -1.04 -25.12
N VAL A 380 -6.03 -1.57 -25.66
CA VAL A 380 -6.21 -1.81 -27.11
C VAL A 380 -6.83 -0.57 -27.77
N PHE A 381 -6.13 0.56 -27.62
CA PHE A 381 -6.47 1.82 -28.26
C PHE A 381 -6.67 1.59 -29.78
N PRO A 382 -7.71 2.17 -30.42
CA PRO A 382 -7.93 1.95 -31.85
C PRO A 382 -6.81 2.50 -32.71
N ASP A 383 -6.28 1.71 -33.66
CA ASP A 383 -5.42 2.17 -34.74
C ASP A 383 -6.16 3.16 -35.65
N ASN A 384 -6.29 4.40 -35.21
CA ASN A 384 -7.10 5.42 -35.85
C ASN A 384 -6.41 6.77 -35.75
N GLU A 385 -6.01 7.29 -36.91
CA GLU A 385 -5.30 8.56 -37.01
C GLU A 385 -5.99 9.71 -36.28
N ASN A 386 -7.32 9.83 -36.36
CA ASN A 386 -8.03 10.94 -35.73
C ASN A 386 -8.07 10.82 -34.20
N LEU A 387 -8.24 9.61 -33.66
CA LEU A 387 -8.29 9.39 -32.21
C LEU A 387 -6.91 9.58 -31.59
N ILE A 388 -5.87 9.02 -32.22
CA ILE A 388 -4.49 9.15 -31.76
C ILE A 388 -4.02 10.61 -31.89
N GLN A 389 -4.41 11.30 -32.97
CA GLN A 389 -4.15 12.74 -33.11
C GLN A 389 -4.87 13.54 -32.03
N ALA A 390 -6.11 13.20 -31.69
CA ALA A 390 -6.86 13.90 -30.64
C ALA A 390 -6.20 13.72 -29.26
N GLU A 391 -5.74 12.51 -28.92
CA GLU A 391 -5.01 12.24 -27.67
C GLU A 391 -3.68 13.01 -27.59
N PHE A 392 -2.93 13.06 -28.71
CA PHE A 392 -1.75 13.91 -28.82
C PHE A 392 -2.09 15.41 -28.67
N GLU A 393 -3.13 15.91 -29.34
CA GLU A 393 -3.52 17.32 -29.26
C GLU A 393 -4.00 17.71 -27.86
N LYS A 394 -4.65 16.78 -27.15
CA LYS A 394 -5.10 16.92 -25.76
C LYS A 394 -3.92 17.11 -24.80
N THR A 395 -2.84 16.35 -25.00
CA THR A 395 -1.63 16.37 -24.14
C THR A 395 -0.61 17.44 -24.55
N LEU A 396 -0.65 17.92 -25.80
CA LEU A 396 0.32 18.86 -26.34
C LEU A 396 0.47 20.15 -25.50
N PRO A 397 -0.58 20.84 -25.02
CA PRO A 397 -0.42 22.04 -24.18
C PRO A 397 0.42 21.77 -22.93
N TYR A 398 0.19 20.63 -22.27
CA TYR A 398 0.95 20.18 -21.11
C TYR A 398 2.42 19.93 -21.46
N SER A 399 2.69 19.14 -22.51
CA SER A 399 4.06 18.88 -22.96
C SER A 399 4.81 20.17 -23.34
N LEU A 400 4.13 21.13 -23.96
CA LEU A 400 4.72 22.45 -24.27
C LEU A 400 5.00 23.27 -23.01
N GLY A 401 4.12 23.21 -22.00
CA GLY A 401 4.35 23.82 -20.70
C GLY A 401 5.69 23.38 -20.11
N LEU A 402 5.93 22.07 -20.00
CA LEU A 402 7.20 21.52 -19.49
C LEU A 402 8.42 22.07 -20.25
N ALA A 403 8.36 22.06 -21.59
CA ALA A 403 9.45 22.53 -22.43
C ALA A 403 9.76 24.02 -22.20
N LYS A 404 8.72 24.85 -22.09
CA LYS A 404 8.85 26.30 -21.91
C LYS A 404 9.32 26.67 -20.51
N SER A 405 8.86 25.94 -19.50
CA SER A 405 9.27 26.11 -18.10
C SER A 405 10.72 25.71 -17.86
N ALA A 406 11.33 24.86 -18.71
CA ALA A 406 12.66 24.30 -18.44
C ALA A 406 13.77 25.33 -18.18
N THR A 407 13.71 26.53 -18.76
CA THR A 407 14.72 27.58 -18.52
C THR A 407 14.48 28.39 -17.24
N ASP A 408 13.27 28.35 -16.72
CA ASP A 408 12.85 29.03 -15.48
C ASP A 408 11.84 28.15 -14.72
N PRO A 409 12.27 26.97 -14.25
CA PRO A 409 11.38 26.01 -13.58
C PRO A 409 10.74 26.58 -12.31
N ASP A 410 11.35 27.61 -11.72
CA ASP A 410 10.89 28.28 -10.51
C ASP A 410 9.67 29.21 -10.79
N ASP A 411 9.42 29.62 -12.03
CA ASP A 411 8.20 30.33 -12.45
C ASP A 411 7.63 29.67 -13.71
N PRO A 412 6.99 28.50 -13.56
CA PRO A 412 6.65 27.67 -14.71
C PRO A 412 5.52 28.28 -15.54
N GLU A 413 5.59 28.10 -16.86
CA GLU A 413 4.49 28.39 -17.78
C GLU A 413 3.41 27.30 -17.68
N SER A 414 2.60 27.38 -16.63
CA SER A 414 1.55 26.40 -16.32
C SER A 414 0.52 26.27 -17.46
N PRO A 415 0.28 25.06 -17.99
CA PRO A 415 -0.80 24.78 -18.94
C PRO A 415 -2.18 24.97 -18.30
N ALA A 416 -2.30 24.70 -17.00
CA ALA A 416 -3.51 24.95 -16.22
C ALA A 416 -3.68 26.44 -15.87
N GLY A 417 -2.70 27.31 -16.12
CA GLY A 417 -2.73 28.72 -15.74
C GLY A 417 -2.81 28.92 -14.22
N ILE A 418 -2.19 28.01 -13.46
CA ILE A 418 -1.96 28.10 -12.02
C ILE A 418 -0.55 28.64 -11.83
N GLY A 419 -0.42 29.75 -11.13
CA GLY A 419 0.89 30.34 -10.82
C GLY A 419 1.41 29.85 -9.48
N VAL A 420 2.70 30.08 -9.22
CA VAL A 420 3.30 29.79 -7.93
C VAL A 420 3.64 31.06 -7.14
N ALA A 421 3.56 30.98 -5.82
CA ALA A 421 3.77 32.08 -4.90
C ALA A 421 5.18 32.07 -4.29
N PRO A 422 5.73 33.21 -3.83
CA PRO A 422 7.01 33.24 -3.15
C PRO A 422 7.00 32.45 -1.82
N PHE A 423 5.85 32.43 -1.13
CA PHE A 423 5.66 31.78 0.16
C PHE A 423 4.32 31.03 0.21
N TYR A 424 4.28 29.92 0.94
CA TYR A 424 3.08 29.19 1.29
C TYR A 424 3.08 28.85 2.78
N LEU A 425 1.90 28.95 3.41
CA LEU A 425 1.72 28.64 4.83
C LEU A 425 0.87 27.39 5.06
N SER A 426 0.09 26.95 4.07
CA SER A 426 -0.58 25.65 4.15
C SER A 426 -0.67 24.92 2.80
N GLN A 427 -0.84 23.60 2.82
CA GLN A 427 -1.16 22.81 1.62
C GLN A 427 -2.42 23.32 0.91
N ALA A 428 -3.40 23.80 1.67
CA ALA A 428 -4.61 24.40 1.12
C ALA A 428 -4.36 25.71 0.35
N ASP A 429 -3.24 26.41 0.59
CA ASP A 429 -2.82 27.55 -0.23
C ASP A 429 -2.30 27.11 -1.61
N ILE A 430 -1.82 25.87 -1.73
CA ILE A 430 -1.26 25.28 -2.94
C ILE A 430 -2.38 24.60 -3.74
N ASP A 431 -3.06 23.64 -3.11
CA ASP A 431 -4.21 22.91 -3.66
C ASP A 431 -5.32 22.83 -2.60
N PRO A 432 -6.36 23.68 -2.73
CA PRO A 432 -7.49 23.65 -1.81
C PRO A 432 -8.26 22.33 -1.77
N GLN A 433 -8.17 21.48 -2.79
CA GLN A 433 -8.96 20.25 -2.91
C GLN A 433 -8.27 19.02 -2.28
N ASN A 434 -6.95 19.06 -2.15
CA ASN A 434 -6.11 17.98 -1.63
C ASN A 434 -5.48 18.33 -0.26
N GLY A 435 -6.20 19.08 0.58
CA GLY A 435 -5.80 19.41 1.95
C GLY A 435 -6.99 19.26 2.93
N PRO A 436 -6.73 19.26 4.26
CA PRO A 436 -5.46 19.56 4.93
C PRO A 436 -4.52 18.34 5.09
N LEU A 437 -3.21 18.58 4.92
CA LEU A 437 -2.13 17.65 5.26
C LEU A 437 -1.25 18.33 6.32
N SER A 438 -1.11 17.72 7.49
CA SER A 438 -0.44 18.34 8.66
C SER A 438 1.01 18.73 8.38
N MET A 439 1.74 17.93 7.60
CA MET A 439 3.16 18.17 7.28
C MET A 439 3.40 19.55 6.67
N PHE A 440 2.45 20.05 5.87
CA PHE A 440 2.50 21.37 5.24
C PHE A 440 1.36 22.26 5.72
N ASP A 441 0.86 22.11 6.94
CA ASP A 441 0.01 23.12 7.56
C ASP A 441 0.80 23.86 8.65
N PHE A 442 1.38 25.00 8.30
CA PHE A 442 2.21 25.78 9.22
C PHE A 442 1.40 26.83 10.00
N ARG A 443 0.08 26.87 9.79
CA ARG A 443 -0.82 27.79 10.49
C ARG A 443 -1.45 27.06 11.67
N PHE A 444 -1.17 27.57 12.86
CA PHE A 444 -1.81 27.14 14.09
C PHE A 444 -2.37 28.35 14.85
N SER A 445 -3.36 28.10 15.71
CA SER A 445 -4.01 29.13 16.52
C SER A 445 -3.50 29.22 17.95
N GLU A 446 -2.77 28.21 18.42
CA GLU A 446 -2.33 28.09 19.81
C GLU A 446 -0.86 27.66 19.89
N SER A 447 -0.14 28.21 20.86
CA SER A 447 1.23 27.86 21.23
C SER A 447 1.28 27.39 22.67
N TYR A 448 1.97 26.28 22.93
CA TYR A 448 2.11 25.70 24.27
C TYR A 448 3.53 25.82 24.86
N GLY A 449 4.44 26.51 24.17
CA GLY A 449 5.77 26.79 24.71
C GLY A 449 6.56 27.91 24.00
N ASP A 450 7.64 28.33 24.68
CA ASP A 450 8.58 29.39 24.31
C ASP A 450 9.99 28.80 24.45
N PRO A 451 10.79 28.70 23.37
CA PRO A 451 10.52 29.24 22.03
C PRO A 451 9.43 28.50 21.25
N GLN A 452 8.63 29.23 20.48
CA GLN A 452 7.69 28.66 19.50
C GLN A 452 8.34 28.62 18.11
N GLU A 453 8.49 27.41 17.56
CA GLU A 453 8.90 27.22 16.17
C GLU A 453 7.78 27.66 15.22
N VAL A 454 8.14 28.40 14.17
CA VAL A 454 7.25 28.75 13.07
C VAL A 454 7.91 28.44 11.74
N ARG A 455 7.14 27.88 10.81
CA ARG A 455 7.64 27.44 9.50
C ARG A 455 6.95 28.16 8.35
N VAL A 456 7.60 28.18 7.20
CA VAL A 456 7.05 28.63 5.91
C VAL A 456 7.70 27.85 4.77
N LEU A 457 6.92 27.47 3.77
CA LEU A 457 7.49 26.98 2.51
C LEU A 457 7.86 28.20 1.66
N ALA A 458 9.15 28.36 1.37
CA ALA A 458 9.69 29.53 0.69
C ALA A 458 10.46 29.14 -0.57
N LYS A 459 10.26 29.94 -1.62
CA LYS A 459 11.00 29.81 -2.86
C LYS A 459 12.49 30.09 -2.65
N ARG A 460 13.36 29.22 -3.17
CA ARG A 460 14.82 29.33 -3.00
C ARG A 460 15.40 30.62 -3.58
N SER A 461 14.86 31.10 -4.71
CA SER A 461 15.33 32.30 -5.40
C SER A 461 15.14 33.61 -4.61
N LEU A 462 14.36 33.59 -3.52
CA LEU A 462 14.22 34.72 -2.60
C LEU A 462 15.50 35.01 -1.79
N GLY A 463 16.45 34.06 -1.75
CA GLY A 463 17.66 34.18 -0.93
C GLY A 463 17.33 34.07 0.56
N ASP A 464 18.04 34.82 1.40
CA ASP A 464 17.86 34.75 2.85
C ASP A 464 16.43 35.13 3.26
N ILE A 465 15.79 34.25 4.03
CA ILE A 465 14.47 34.48 4.61
C ILE A 465 14.64 35.01 6.04
N THR A 466 13.80 35.96 6.43
CA THR A 466 13.78 36.55 7.76
C THR A 466 12.41 36.35 8.38
N LEU A 467 12.36 35.76 9.56
CA LEU A 467 11.16 35.69 10.39
C LEU A 467 10.88 37.08 10.96
N LYS A 468 9.62 37.51 10.85
CA LYS A 468 9.08 38.69 11.50
C LYS A 468 7.95 38.29 12.43
N TYR A 469 7.92 38.87 13.61
CA TYR A 469 6.77 38.72 14.49
C TYR A 469 6.56 39.96 15.35
N ARG A 470 5.37 40.09 15.92
CA ARG A 470 5.10 41.06 16.99
C ARG A 470 4.14 40.46 18.01
N ILE A 471 4.31 40.86 19.25
CA ILE A 471 3.50 40.41 20.38
C ILE A 471 2.53 41.53 20.77
N ASN A 472 1.24 41.23 20.87
CA ASN A 472 0.18 42.17 21.29
C ASN A 472 0.14 43.49 20.51
N GLY A 473 0.46 43.45 19.21
CA GLY A 473 0.53 44.63 18.35
C GLY A 473 1.69 45.59 18.67
N GLY A 474 2.71 45.12 19.39
CA GLY A 474 3.91 45.86 19.75
C GLY A 474 4.88 46.09 18.58
N ASP A 475 6.15 46.31 18.92
CA ASP A 475 7.22 46.50 17.94
C ASP A 475 7.51 45.20 17.17
N VAL A 476 7.85 45.34 15.89
CA VAL A 476 8.23 44.20 15.05
C VAL A 476 9.61 43.71 15.44
N VAL A 477 9.69 42.43 15.79
CA VAL A 477 10.92 41.68 15.99
C VAL A 477 11.32 41.03 14.67
N SER A 478 12.62 40.90 14.44
CA SER A 478 13.19 40.22 13.28
C SER A 478 14.22 39.20 13.72
N LYS A 479 14.06 37.94 13.28
CA LYS A 479 14.97 36.83 13.58
C LYS A 479 15.42 36.17 12.26
N SER A 480 16.63 35.61 12.26
CA SER A 480 17.07 34.75 11.16
C SER A 480 16.28 33.45 11.16
N THR A 481 16.11 32.85 9.98
CA THR A 481 15.59 31.48 9.84
C THR A 481 16.71 30.51 9.46
N SER A 482 16.42 29.21 9.63
CA SER A 482 17.20 28.09 9.10
C SER A 482 16.34 27.23 8.20
N GLU A 483 16.96 26.53 7.26
CA GLU A 483 16.26 25.55 6.42
C GLU A 483 15.97 24.30 7.26
N TRP A 484 14.70 23.87 7.29
CA TRP A 484 14.32 22.57 7.84
C TRP A 484 14.49 21.52 6.75
N THR A 485 15.33 20.51 7.00
CA THR A 485 15.84 19.62 5.95
C THR A 485 15.29 18.19 6.00
N SER A 486 14.67 17.74 7.10
CA SER A 486 14.16 16.35 7.23
C SER A 486 13.47 16.09 8.57
N GLY A 487 12.62 15.06 8.64
CA GLY A 487 12.33 14.29 9.85
C GLY A 487 13.08 12.95 9.90
N GLU A 488 12.87 12.17 10.96
CA GLU A 488 13.54 10.89 11.23
C GLU A 488 13.16 9.78 10.23
N THR A 489 11.92 9.77 9.74
CA THR A 489 11.40 8.73 8.83
C THR A 489 11.22 9.26 7.41
N TYR A 490 10.60 10.44 7.25
CA TYR A 490 10.42 11.09 5.96
C TYR A 490 10.83 12.57 6.02
N GLY A 491 11.28 13.09 4.88
CA GLY A 491 11.69 14.48 4.73
C GLY A 491 10.72 15.30 3.91
N VAL A 492 11.16 16.47 3.47
CA VAL A 492 10.43 17.33 2.53
C VAL A 492 10.47 16.83 1.08
N GLY A 493 10.95 15.62 0.83
CA GLY A 493 11.28 15.14 -0.52
C GLY A 493 12.36 16.00 -1.20
N ASN A 494 12.29 16.08 -2.52
CA ASN A 494 13.01 17.06 -3.31
C ASN A 494 12.70 18.49 -2.83
N ALA A 495 13.72 19.33 -2.87
CA ALA A 495 13.65 20.70 -2.41
C ALA A 495 14.55 21.56 -3.30
N GLU A 496 14.48 21.39 -4.62
CA GLU A 496 15.36 22.08 -5.56
C GLU A 496 14.92 23.54 -5.76
N TYR A 497 13.62 23.83 -5.71
CA TYR A 497 13.07 25.18 -5.98
C TYR A 497 12.42 25.84 -4.78
N TYR A 498 11.83 25.05 -3.90
CA TYR A 498 11.28 25.46 -2.62
C TYR A 498 12.04 24.81 -1.47
N ARG A 499 11.90 25.40 -0.29
CA ARG A 499 12.46 24.88 0.95
C ARG A 499 11.60 25.31 2.12
N VAL A 500 11.53 24.49 3.15
CA VAL A 500 10.88 24.89 4.40
C VAL A 500 11.87 25.70 5.22
N MET A 501 11.48 26.90 5.62
CA MET A 501 12.25 27.78 6.48
C MET A 501 11.61 27.84 7.86
N SER A 502 12.40 27.55 8.88
CA SER A 502 12.02 27.57 10.28
C SER A 502 12.65 28.75 11.01
N GLY A 503 11.93 29.35 11.95
CA GLY A 503 12.47 30.31 12.90
C GLY A 503 11.76 30.25 14.24
N GLU A 504 12.37 30.83 15.26
CA GLU A 504 11.83 30.83 16.62
C GLU A 504 11.27 32.20 17.00
N VAL A 505 10.01 32.20 17.42
CA VAL A 505 9.44 33.29 18.22
C VAL A 505 9.88 33.08 19.67
N THR A 506 10.37 34.17 20.28
CA THR A 506 10.77 34.17 21.70
C THR A 506 10.09 35.27 22.50
N ASP A 507 10.11 35.12 23.83
CA ASP A 507 9.68 36.10 24.82
C ASP A 507 8.15 36.32 24.85
N THR A 508 7.39 35.22 24.74
CA THR A 508 5.92 35.20 24.90
C THR A 508 5.52 34.89 26.34
N ASP A 509 4.39 35.45 26.78
CA ASP A 509 3.74 35.09 28.04
C ASP A 509 2.33 34.52 27.76
N PRO A 510 1.79 33.59 28.59
CA PRO A 510 0.42 33.10 28.42
C PRO A 510 -0.61 34.24 28.38
N GLY A 511 -1.45 34.24 27.36
CA GLY A 511 -2.44 35.28 27.05
C GLY A 511 -1.97 36.33 26.04
N ASP A 512 -0.72 36.24 25.55
CA ASP A 512 -0.24 37.02 24.43
C ASP A 512 -0.80 36.53 23.10
N THR A 513 -1.11 37.46 22.20
CA THR A 513 -1.37 37.14 20.78
C THR A 513 -0.15 37.52 19.95
N VAL A 514 0.38 36.57 19.19
CA VAL A 514 1.55 36.75 18.31
C VAL A 514 1.09 36.78 16.86
N GLU A 515 1.51 37.81 16.12
CA GLU A 515 1.38 37.87 14.66
C GLU A 515 2.73 37.53 14.02
N VAL A 516 2.74 36.59 13.07
CA VAL A 516 3.94 36.04 12.42
C VAL A 516 3.86 36.18 10.91
N TRP A 517 4.97 36.56 10.26
CA TRP A 517 5.15 36.51 8.80
C TRP A 517 6.63 36.39 8.43
N PHE A 518 6.91 36.11 7.15
CA PHE A 518 8.27 35.94 6.64
C PHE A 518 8.55 36.91 5.50
N GLU A 519 9.79 37.41 5.43
CA GLU A 519 10.25 38.33 4.38
C GLU A 519 11.52 37.79 3.71
N GLY A 520 11.62 37.94 2.40
CA GLY A 520 12.78 37.51 1.61
C GLY A 520 12.66 37.96 0.16
N GLY A 521 13.77 38.26 -0.53
CA GLY A 521 13.74 38.68 -1.93
C GLY A 521 13.00 40.00 -2.24
N GLY A 522 12.55 40.74 -1.22
CA GLY A 522 11.65 41.89 -1.37
C GLY A 522 10.15 41.55 -1.32
N GLU A 523 9.82 40.27 -1.13
CA GLU A 523 8.46 39.75 -0.95
C GLU A 523 8.15 39.50 0.54
N SER A 524 6.87 39.36 0.87
CA SER A 524 6.37 39.00 2.20
C SER A 524 5.36 37.86 2.07
N SER A 525 5.39 36.91 2.99
CA SER A 525 4.31 35.95 3.16
C SER A 525 3.04 36.66 3.66
N ASP A 526 1.90 35.98 3.56
CA ASP A 526 0.76 36.29 4.41
C ASP A 526 1.17 36.14 5.89
N SER A 527 0.48 36.86 6.77
CA SER A 527 0.65 36.73 8.21
C SER A 527 -0.41 35.80 8.80
N PHE A 528 -0.05 35.03 9.82
CA PHE A 528 -1.01 34.34 10.69
C PHE A 528 -0.81 34.76 12.14
N SER A 529 -1.74 34.38 13.02
CA SER A 529 -1.62 34.67 14.44
C SER A 529 -1.99 33.47 15.29
N TYR A 530 -1.28 33.31 16.39
CA TYR A 530 -1.57 32.33 17.42
C TYR A 530 -1.61 33.03 18.79
N ASP A 531 -2.34 32.43 19.73
CA ASP A 531 -2.35 32.82 21.12
C ASP A 531 -1.36 31.93 21.90
N ALA A 532 -0.51 32.52 22.72
CA ALA A 532 0.31 31.78 23.68
C ALA A 532 -0.61 31.29 24.81
N VAL A 533 -0.86 29.99 24.86
CA VAL A 533 -1.80 29.36 25.81
C VAL A 533 -1.07 28.91 27.05
N SER A 534 0.08 28.26 26.86
CA SER A 534 0.96 27.79 27.92
C SER A 534 2.42 28.09 27.59
N GLU A 535 3.23 28.16 28.65
CA GLU A 535 4.69 28.32 28.62
C GLU A 535 5.31 27.38 29.67
N SER A 536 4.78 26.16 29.76
CA SER A 536 5.14 25.21 30.80
C SER A 536 6.38 24.40 30.40
N ASP A 537 7.27 24.16 31.36
CA ASP A 537 8.34 23.17 31.26
C ASP A 537 7.79 21.74 31.49
N SER A 538 6.60 21.42 30.96
CA SER A 538 5.99 20.10 31.12
C SER A 538 6.55 19.13 30.07
N ASP A 539 7.10 18.00 30.51
CA ASP A 539 7.69 17.02 29.60
C ASP A 539 6.61 16.22 28.82
N VAL A 540 5.39 16.14 29.36
CA VAL A 540 4.33 15.25 28.85
C VAL A 540 3.04 15.98 28.51
N LEU A 541 2.47 15.70 27.33
CA LEU A 541 1.09 16.06 26.99
C LEU A 541 0.17 14.86 27.08
N VAL A 542 -0.95 14.99 27.79
CA VAL A 542 -2.07 14.05 27.67
C VAL A 542 -3.02 14.56 26.60
N MET A 543 -2.92 13.98 25.39
CA MET A 543 -3.89 14.18 24.32
C MET A 543 -5.12 13.31 24.61
N ALA A 544 -6.14 13.92 25.24
CA ALA A 544 -7.41 13.28 25.51
C ALA A 544 -8.31 13.36 24.26
N ALA A 545 -8.19 12.34 23.42
CA ALA A 545 -8.92 12.18 22.16
C ALA A 545 -10.27 11.46 22.31
N GLU A 546 -10.75 11.25 23.55
CA GLU A 546 -12.05 10.65 23.80
C GLU A 546 -13.20 11.54 23.28
N ASP A 547 -13.91 11.04 22.28
CA ASP A 547 -14.95 11.70 21.49
C ASP A 547 -16.34 11.58 22.16
N TYR A 548 -16.51 12.28 23.27
CA TYR A 548 -17.72 12.22 24.08
C TYR A 548 -18.91 13.02 23.51
N THR A 549 -18.70 13.94 22.57
CA THR A 549 -19.76 14.59 21.78
C THR A 549 -20.11 13.81 20.50
N GLY A 550 -19.31 12.80 20.16
CA GLY A 550 -19.48 11.93 19.00
C GLY A 550 -20.57 10.86 19.16
N ALA A 551 -20.52 9.88 18.26
CA ALA A 551 -21.57 8.88 18.10
C ALA A 551 -21.10 7.42 18.26
N SER A 552 -19.81 7.15 18.48
CA SER A 552 -19.28 5.78 18.41
C SER A 552 -18.22 5.46 19.48
N PRO A 553 -18.67 5.11 20.70
CA PRO A 553 -20.07 5.06 21.14
C PRO A 553 -20.61 6.44 21.52
N GLY A 554 -21.92 6.58 21.70
CA GLY A 554 -22.47 7.77 22.34
C GLY A 554 -22.17 7.74 23.85
N GLN A 555 -21.54 8.79 24.38
CA GLN A 555 -21.04 8.83 25.75
C GLN A 555 -21.64 10.00 26.57
N PRO A 556 -21.60 9.97 27.92
CA PRO A 556 -21.83 11.16 28.75
C PRO A 556 -20.80 12.27 28.49
N ALA A 557 -20.98 13.46 29.04
CA ALA A 557 -20.04 14.57 28.78
C ALA A 557 -18.71 14.46 29.54
N GLY A 558 -17.63 14.96 28.91
CA GLY A 558 -16.27 15.11 29.44
C GLY A 558 -15.40 13.89 29.15
N PRO A 559 -14.06 14.03 29.19
CA PRO A 559 -13.17 12.89 29.07
C PRO A 559 -13.32 12.06 30.36
N HIS A 560 -13.81 10.84 30.23
CA HIS A 560 -14.24 9.99 31.34
C HIS A 560 -13.07 9.42 32.13
N TYR A 561 -11.96 9.10 31.46
CA TYR A 561 -10.87 8.36 32.08
C TYR A 561 -9.54 9.14 32.18
N VAL A 562 -9.49 10.41 31.75
CA VAL A 562 -8.27 11.24 31.81
C VAL A 562 -7.64 11.32 33.22
N GLY A 563 -8.47 11.22 34.27
CA GLY A 563 -8.02 11.20 35.66
C GLY A 563 -7.02 10.06 35.95
N TYR A 564 -7.23 8.88 35.37
CA TYR A 564 -6.35 7.72 35.58
C TYR A 564 -4.92 7.97 35.09
N TYR A 565 -4.80 8.65 33.96
CA TYR A 565 -3.52 8.99 33.33
C TYR A 565 -2.79 10.09 34.11
N THR A 566 -3.51 11.16 34.41
CA THR A 566 -2.97 12.34 35.11
C THR A 566 -2.55 12.02 36.54
N ASP A 567 -3.32 11.20 37.26
CA ASP A 567 -2.94 10.73 38.60
C ASP A 567 -1.66 9.87 38.56
N ALA A 568 -1.52 8.99 37.55
CA ALA A 568 -0.33 8.13 37.41
C ALA A 568 0.93 8.92 37.02
N LEU A 569 0.80 9.93 36.16
CA LEU A 569 1.89 10.86 35.84
C LEU A 569 2.32 11.65 37.09
N ALA A 570 1.36 12.24 37.82
CA ALA A 570 1.62 12.99 39.05
C ALA A 570 2.31 12.14 40.12
N ALA A 571 1.91 10.88 40.28
CA ALA A 571 2.51 9.95 41.22
C ALA A 571 3.98 9.60 40.89
N ASN A 572 4.35 9.62 39.61
CA ASN A 572 5.74 9.47 39.15
C ASN A 572 6.53 10.78 39.20
N GLY A 573 5.91 11.89 39.61
CA GLY A 573 6.54 13.19 39.71
C GLY A 573 6.78 13.87 38.36
N LEU A 574 6.06 13.44 37.32
CA LEU A 574 6.13 14.03 35.98
C LEU A 574 5.17 15.22 35.90
N SER A 575 5.66 16.34 35.36
CA SER A 575 4.81 17.46 34.94
C SER A 575 4.09 17.08 33.66
N TYR A 576 2.84 17.52 33.53
CA TYR A 576 2.04 17.26 32.34
C TYR A 576 1.02 18.36 32.09
N GLU A 577 0.57 18.43 30.84
CA GLU A 577 -0.62 19.18 30.44
C GLU A 577 -1.69 18.25 29.85
N VAL A 578 -2.91 18.77 29.69
CA VAL A 578 -4.03 18.03 29.11
C VAL A 578 -4.61 18.84 27.96
N TYR A 579 -4.59 18.26 26.77
CA TYR A 579 -5.31 18.76 25.61
C TYR A 579 -6.55 17.87 25.39
N ASP A 580 -7.71 18.38 25.79
CA ASP A 580 -9.02 17.71 25.57
C ASP A 580 -9.51 18.08 24.16
N VAL A 581 -9.35 17.15 23.21
CA VAL A 581 -9.62 17.36 21.79
C VAL A 581 -11.07 17.78 21.55
N ASP A 582 -12.00 17.14 22.24
CA ASP A 582 -13.43 17.39 22.07
C ASP A 582 -13.85 18.73 22.69
N ALA A 583 -13.28 19.09 23.85
CA ALA A 583 -13.46 20.42 24.45
C ALA A 583 -12.84 21.55 23.59
N HIS A 584 -11.78 21.25 22.83
CA HIS A 584 -11.18 22.15 21.83
C HIS A 584 -11.96 22.13 20.50
N GLY A 585 -13.25 21.81 20.54
CA GLY A 585 -14.13 21.88 19.39
C GLY A 585 -13.89 20.76 18.38
N ARG A 586 -13.37 19.62 18.82
CA ARG A 586 -13.00 18.46 17.99
C ARG A 586 -11.88 18.81 17.01
N THR A 587 -10.80 19.40 17.54
CA THR A 587 -9.64 19.86 16.75
C THR A 587 -8.39 19.15 17.25
N ALA A 588 -7.71 18.42 16.38
CA ALA A 588 -6.44 17.77 16.71
C ALA A 588 -5.40 18.81 17.19
N PRO A 589 -4.55 18.48 18.18
CA PRO A 589 -3.45 19.36 18.56
C PRO A 589 -2.46 19.52 17.40
N ASP A 590 -2.06 20.75 17.13
CA ASP A 590 -1.13 21.05 16.04
C ASP A 590 0.29 20.51 16.33
N PRO A 591 0.99 19.89 15.36
CA PRO A 591 2.33 19.37 15.56
C PRO A 591 3.36 20.42 16.00
N LEU A 592 3.29 21.66 15.49
CA LEU A 592 4.23 22.73 15.81
C LEU A 592 3.77 23.56 17.00
N GLY A 593 2.49 23.94 17.02
CA GLY A 593 1.91 24.81 18.04
C GLY A 593 1.70 24.12 19.39
N VAL A 594 1.49 22.80 19.38
CA VAL A 594 1.12 22.04 20.60
C VAL A 594 2.06 20.87 20.83
N LEU A 595 2.06 19.86 19.95
CA LEU A 595 2.74 18.59 20.22
C LEU A 595 4.26 18.74 20.37
N GLY A 596 4.89 19.54 19.51
CA GLY A 596 6.34 19.75 19.46
C GLY A 596 6.95 20.42 20.70
N HIS A 597 6.13 20.88 21.64
CA HIS A 597 6.58 21.42 22.93
C HIS A 597 6.75 20.36 24.03
N PHE A 598 6.40 19.11 23.73
CA PHE A 598 6.43 18.02 24.70
C PHE A 598 7.35 16.89 24.23
N ASP A 599 8.18 16.39 25.14
CA ASP A 599 9.08 15.26 24.89
C ASP A 599 8.30 13.95 24.69
N ALA A 600 7.12 13.81 25.31
CA ALA A 600 6.23 12.67 25.08
C ALA A 600 4.74 13.06 25.08
N VAL A 601 3.95 12.31 24.31
CA VAL A 601 2.49 12.42 24.24
C VAL A 601 1.84 11.13 24.69
N VAL A 602 0.93 11.22 25.67
CA VAL A 602 -0.01 10.16 26.01
C VAL A 602 -1.27 10.37 25.18
N TRP A 603 -1.39 9.62 24.09
CA TRP A 603 -2.58 9.61 23.23
C TRP A 603 -3.60 8.61 23.78
N TYR A 604 -4.64 9.14 24.41
CA TYR A 604 -5.71 8.38 25.06
C TYR A 604 -7.04 8.56 24.33
N THR A 605 -7.69 7.45 23.95
CA THR A 605 -8.95 7.46 23.18
C THR A 605 -10.18 7.00 23.95
N GLY A 606 -10.04 6.64 25.23
CA GLY A 606 -11.17 6.16 26.05
C GLY A 606 -11.90 4.97 25.45
N ASN A 607 -13.23 5.03 25.48
CA ASN A 607 -14.09 3.99 24.90
C ASN A 607 -14.33 4.13 23.39
N ASP A 608 -13.69 5.09 22.71
CA ASP A 608 -13.99 5.36 21.31
C ASP A 608 -13.72 4.15 20.44
N VAL A 609 -14.69 3.86 19.57
CA VAL A 609 -14.60 2.79 18.57
C VAL A 609 -14.23 3.38 17.22
N VAL A 610 -14.84 4.50 16.83
CA VAL A 610 -14.55 5.26 15.59
C VAL A 610 -14.83 6.73 15.87
N THR A 611 -13.91 7.65 15.59
CA THR A 611 -14.18 9.09 15.69
C THR A 611 -15.31 9.45 14.72
N ARG A 612 -16.47 9.83 15.24
CA ARG A 612 -17.69 9.96 14.42
C ARG A 612 -18.59 11.06 14.94
N LYS A 613 -18.90 12.01 14.06
CA LYS A 613 -19.83 13.10 14.34
C LYS A 613 -21.21 12.63 14.77
N ALA A 614 -21.80 13.34 15.73
CA ALA A 614 -23.16 13.09 16.20
C ALA A 614 -24.16 13.06 15.03
N GLY A 615 -24.91 11.95 14.92
CA GLY A 615 -25.96 11.75 13.93
C GLY A 615 -25.53 11.04 12.64
N TRP A 616 -24.24 10.79 12.42
CA TRP A 616 -23.75 10.03 11.26
C TRP A 616 -23.94 8.53 11.44
N ALA A 617 -24.18 7.83 10.33
CA ALA A 617 -24.38 6.39 10.32
C ALA A 617 -23.04 5.61 10.35
N GLY A 618 -23.09 4.36 10.83
CA GLY A 618 -21.96 3.44 10.78
C GLY A 618 -21.43 3.21 9.35
N GLY A 619 -20.11 3.03 9.25
CA GLY A 619 -19.36 3.01 7.99
C GLY A 619 -18.95 4.40 7.49
N ASN A 620 -19.09 5.44 8.32
CA ASN A 620 -18.49 6.75 8.13
C ASN A 620 -17.63 7.10 9.35
N ALA A 621 -16.57 7.88 9.12
CA ALA A 621 -15.73 8.49 10.14
C ALA A 621 -15.63 10.01 9.89
N ASP A 622 -15.46 10.78 10.96
CA ASP A 622 -15.15 12.20 10.89
C ASP A 622 -13.68 12.38 10.44
N SER A 623 -13.39 13.38 9.60
CA SER A 623 -12.02 13.65 9.13
C SER A 623 -11.02 13.96 10.26
N LEU A 624 -11.52 14.27 11.46
CA LEU A 624 -10.71 14.38 12.67
C LEU A 624 -9.84 13.13 12.90
N ALA A 625 -10.35 11.91 12.68
CA ALA A 625 -9.55 10.69 12.87
C ALA A 625 -8.26 10.73 12.04
N GLN A 626 -8.38 11.10 10.77
CA GLN A 626 -7.22 11.23 9.89
C GLN A 626 -6.28 12.35 10.34
N THR A 627 -6.84 13.50 10.75
CA THR A 627 -6.05 14.65 11.16
C THR A 627 -5.27 14.37 12.46
N GLU A 628 -5.87 13.68 13.43
CA GLU A 628 -5.20 13.22 14.65
C GLU A 628 -4.06 12.24 14.33
N LEU A 629 -4.32 11.26 13.46
CA LEU A 629 -3.32 10.27 13.07
C LEU A 629 -2.13 10.92 12.39
N LEU A 630 -2.37 11.83 11.43
CA LEU A 630 -1.29 12.52 10.72
C LEU A 630 -0.54 13.51 11.62
N ALA A 631 -1.23 14.23 12.51
CA ALA A 631 -0.56 15.12 13.47
C ALA A 631 0.39 14.35 14.40
N VAL A 632 -0.04 13.18 14.89
CA VAL A 632 0.80 12.30 15.72
C VAL A 632 1.95 11.69 14.91
N ARG A 633 1.70 11.27 13.66
CA ARG A 633 2.76 10.78 12.76
C ARG A 633 3.82 11.84 12.52
N ASP A 634 3.42 13.08 12.29
CA ASP A 634 4.34 14.18 12.01
C ASP A 634 5.11 14.58 13.26
N TYR A 635 4.48 14.54 14.44
CA TYR A 635 5.17 14.67 15.73
C TYR A 635 6.24 13.58 15.93
N LEU A 636 5.91 12.31 15.67
CA LEU A 636 6.89 11.22 15.71
C LEU A 636 8.02 11.44 14.69
N ASN A 637 7.70 11.95 13.49
CA ASN A 637 8.70 12.24 12.46
C ASN A 637 9.71 13.31 12.90
N GLU A 638 9.34 14.20 13.82
CA GLU A 638 10.24 15.22 14.38
C GLU A 638 11.00 14.73 15.63
N GLY A 639 10.93 13.43 15.94
CA GLY A 639 11.57 12.85 17.14
C GLY A 639 10.69 12.85 18.38
N GLY A 640 9.40 13.15 18.24
CA GLY A 640 8.41 12.98 19.29
C GLY A 640 8.27 11.53 19.75
N ARG A 641 7.65 11.32 20.91
CA ARG A 641 7.52 10.00 21.56
C ARG A 641 6.09 9.78 22.04
N VAL A 642 5.50 8.62 21.79
CA VAL A 642 4.05 8.43 22.01
C VAL A 642 3.72 7.17 22.82
N LEU A 643 2.92 7.34 23.87
CA LEU A 643 2.14 6.25 24.48
C LEU A 643 0.73 6.26 23.88
N TYR A 644 0.39 5.27 23.07
CA TYR A 644 -0.95 5.12 22.48
C TYR A 644 -1.78 4.07 23.22
N THR A 645 -2.96 4.46 23.72
CA THR A 645 -3.78 3.60 24.58
C THR A 645 -5.25 4.02 24.58
N GLY A 646 -6.11 3.08 24.94
CA GLY A 646 -7.55 3.23 24.94
C GLY A 646 -8.19 1.87 24.69
N LYS A 647 -9.48 1.77 24.93
CA LYS A 647 -10.20 0.49 24.83
C LYS A 647 -10.13 -0.13 23.43
N TYR A 648 -10.19 0.69 22.38
CA TYR A 648 -10.07 0.29 20.98
C TYR A 648 -8.99 1.09 20.22
N ALA A 649 -7.93 1.53 20.91
CA ALA A 649 -6.87 2.33 20.30
C ALA A 649 -6.38 1.67 19.00
N GLY A 650 -6.35 2.46 17.92
CA GLY A 650 -5.94 2.10 16.56
C GLY A 650 -6.96 1.28 15.75
N GLN A 651 -7.98 0.68 16.36
CA GLN A 651 -8.86 -0.26 15.65
C GLN A 651 -9.68 0.40 14.53
N GLN A 652 -9.96 1.70 14.60
CA GLN A 652 -10.69 2.44 13.57
C GLN A 652 -9.95 2.53 12.22
N TYR A 653 -8.63 2.34 12.22
CA TYR A 653 -7.78 2.32 11.03
C TYR A 653 -7.56 0.90 10.48
N THR A 654 -8.21 -0.10 11.09
CA THR A 654 -8.09 -1.51 10.71
C THR A 654 -9.39 -2.03 10.09
N THR A 655 -9.32 -3.18 9.43
CA THR A 655 -10.52 -3.86 8.91
C THR A 655 -11.37 -4.52 9.99
N ASN A 656 -10.90 -4.61 11.24
CA ASN A 656 -11.62 -5.24 12.35
C ASN A 656 -12.99 -4.59 12.62
N LEU A 657 -13.14 -3.29 12.30
CA LEU A 657 -14.39 -2.54 12.47
C LEU A 657 -15.16 -2.30 11.14
N GLY A 658 -14.70 -2.92 10.05
CA GLY A 658 -15.21 -2.70 8.70
C GLY A 658 -14.88 -1.32 8.14
N SER A 659 -15.14 -1.11 6.85
CA SER A 659 -14.75 0.12 6.16
C SER A 659 -15.44 1.37 6.69
N GLN A 660 -14.65 2.34 7.16
CA GLN A 660 -15.11 3.68 7.52
C GLN A 660 -14.69 4.68 6.45
N LEU A 661 -15.65 5.44 5.90
CA LEU A 661 -15.39 6.47 4.88
C LEU A 661 -15.38 7.87 5.49
N TYR A 662 -14.51 8.75 5.02
CA TYR A 662 -14.46 10.16 5.40
C TYR A 662 -14.32 11.07 4.17
N ASP A 663 -14.80 12.31 4.30
CA ASP A 663 -14.60 13.37 3.30
C ASP A 663 -13.40 14.22 3.73
N PRO A 664 -12.26 14.17 3.00
CA PRO A 664 -11.06 14.92 3.38
C PRO A 664 -11.22 16.44 3.23
N PHE A 665 -12.26 16.91 2.49
CA PHE A 665 -12.39 18.32 2.10
C PHE A 665 -13.38 19.12 2.98
N GLU A 666 -14.67 18.77 2.95
CA GLU A 666 -15.70 19.49 3.72
C GLU A 666 -16.07 18.79 5.03
N ASN A 667 -15.47 17.63 5.31
CA ASN A 667 -15.87 16.74 6.40
C ASN A 667 -17.40 16.51 6.40
N ALA A 668 -17.94 16.21 5.22
CA ALA A 668 -19.33 15.84 5.01
C ALA A 668 -19.54 14.32 5.08
N GLU A 669 -20.73 13.89 5.50
CA GLU A 669 -21.05 12.45 5.56
C GLU A 669 -21.06 11.85 4.15
N CYS A 670 -20.29 10.79 3.92
CA CYS A 670 -20.05 10.14 2.62
C CYS A 670 -21.28 9.45 1.98
N ARG A 671 -22.47 9.68 2.53
CA ARG A 671 -23.75 9.15 2.03
C ARG A 671 -24.78 10.24 1.75
N ALA A 672 -24.44 11.52 1.97
CA ALA A 672 -25.38 12.62 1.85
C ALA A 672 -25.56 13.10 0.39
N ASP A 673 -24.47 13.31 -0.34
CA ASP A 673 -24.44 13.92 -1.68
C ASP A 673 -23.53 13.12 -2.63
N PRO A 674 -23.93 12.81 -3.88
CA PRO A 674 -23.06 12.16 -4.85
C PRO A 674 -21.71 12.86 -5.10
N ALA A 675 -21.66 14.19 -5.00
CA ALA A 675 -20.42 14.95 -5.13
C ALA A 675 -19.51 14.83 -3.90
N VAL A 676 -20.07 14.57 -2.71
CA VAL A 676 -19.31 14.22 -1.50
C VAL A 676 -18.83 12.79 -1.62
N GLN A 677 -19.72 11.87 -2.01
CA GLN A 677 -19.40 10.46 -2.16
C GLN A 677 -18.23 10.24 -3.14
N ALA A 678 -18.23 10.97 -4.27
CA ALA A 678 -17.19 10.85 -5.30
C ALA A 678 -15.77 11.24 -4.83
N ARG A 679 -15.63 11.93 -3.70
CA ARG A 679 -14.34 12.33 -3.13
C ARG A 679 -14.05 11.68 -1.76
N CYS A 680 -14.90 10.76 -1.32
CA CYS A 680 -14.73 10.11 -0.02
C CYS A 680 -13.65 9.04 -0.09
N LEU A 681 -12.84 8.98 0.96
CA LEU A 681 -11.74 8.04 1.10
C LEU A 681 -12.01 7.08 2.26
N ALA A 682 -11.35 5.92 2.23
CA ALA A 682 -11.38 4.96 3.33
C ALA A 682 -10.38 5.37 4.41
N LEU A 683 -10.77 5.27 5.68
CA LEU A 683 -9.90 5.56 6.84
C LEU A 683 -8.83 4.47 7.07
N HIS A 684 -8.99 3.31 6.44
CA HIS A 684 -8.02 2.21 6.49
C HIS A 684 -7.30 2.16 5.14
N GLY A 685 -6.09 2.71 5.12
CA GLY A 685 -5.05 2.41 4.14
C GLY A 685 -4.82 3.40 2.99
N SER A 686 -3.75 3.11 2.26
CA SER A 686 -3.75 2.78 0.83
C SER A 686 -3.25 1.33 0.69
N GLY A 687 -3.63 0.59 -0.36
CA GLY A 687 -2.89 -0.60 -0.81
C GLY A 687 -3.09 -1.96 -0.11
N ASP A 688 -3.19 -2.04 1.22
CA ASP A 688 -3.09 -3.35 1.91
C ASP A 688 -3.90 -3.51 3.22
N ASN A 689 -4.87 -2.61 3.49
CA ASN A 689 -5.65 -2.54 4.74
C ASN A 689 -4.85 -2.70 6.07
N MET A 690 -3.56 -2.37 6.10
CA MET A 690 -2.78 -2.27 7.33
C MET A 690 -2.21 -0.85 7.35
N GLY A 691 -2.84 0.05 8.12
CA GLY A 691 -2.46 1.46 8.12
C GLY A 691 -0.96 1.64 8.37
N ASP A 692 -0.26 2.18 7.38
CA ASP A 692 1.17 2.51 7.37
C ASP A 692 1.63 3.16 8.69
N VAL A 693 0.81 4.03 9.29
CA VAL A 693 1.11 4.63 10.60
C VAL A 693 1.14 3.59 11.72
N LEU A 694 0.14 2.72 11.83
CA LEU A 694 0.11 1.69 12.88
C LEU A 694 1.25 0.68 12.71
N GLN A 695 1.49 0.27 11.47
CA GLN A 695 2.50 -0.72 11.15
C GLN A 695 3.92 -0.14 11.30
N TYR A 696 4.23 0.96 10.64
CA TYR A 696 5.60 1.45 10.54
C TYR A 696 6.02 2.36 11.70
N TRP A 697 5.08 3.03 12.37
CA TRP A 697 5.41 3.96 13.47
C TRP A 697 5.13 3.38 14.85
N PHE A 698 3.98 2.72 15.00
CA PHE A 698 3.62 2.05 16.26
C PHE A 698 4.08 0.60 16.34
N GLY A 699 4.73 0.09 15.29
CA GLY A 699 5.29 -1.24 15.24
C GLY A 699 4.26 -2.37 15.26
N ALA A 700 2.98 -2.08 15.05
CA ALA A 700 1.87 -3.04 15.11
C ALA A 700 1.44 -3.47 13.70
N GLY A 701 2.12 -4.48 13.18
CA GLY A 701 1.85 -5.03 11.85
C GLY A 701 0.46 -5.65 11.72
N ILE A 702 0.06 -6.57 12.62
CA ILE A 702 -1.30 -7.13 12.61
C ILE A 702 -1.98 -6.91 13.94
N ALA A 703 -3.15 -6.24 13.92
CA ALA A 703 -3.99 -6.10 15.09
C ALA A 703 -5.04 -7.23 15.19
N ASN A 704 -4.99 -8.01 16.27
CA ASN A 704 -5.97 -9.04 16.59
C ASN A 704 -6.92 -8.53 17.68
N LEU A 705 -8.13 -8.13 17.28
CA LEU A 705 -9.18 -7.72 18.19
C LEU A 705 -9.59 -8.86 19.14
N ASP A 706 -9.90 -8.53 20.39
CA ASP A 706 -10.36 -9.46 21.45
C ASP A 706 -9.39 -10.58 21.85
N ALA A 707 -8.18 -10.60 21.31
CA ALA A 707 -7.17 -11.59 21.66
C ALA A 707 -6.83 -11.59 23.16
N GLY A 708 -6.97 -10.49 23.87
CA GLY A 708 -6.74 -10.41 25.32
C GLY A 708 -7.89 -10.91 26.19
N ILE A 709 -8.99 -11.40 25.61
CA ILE A 709 -10.18 -11.85 26.35
C ILE A 709 -10.22 -13.37 26.45
N ASN A 710 -10.51 -13.88 27.65
CA ASN A 710 -10.75 -15.30 27.86
C ASN A 710 -12.11 -15.70 27.26
N PRO A 711 -12.14 -16.57 26.24
CA PRO A 711 -13.39 -16.92 25.56
C PRO A 711 -14.38 -17.69 26.45
N ASP A 712 -13.90 -18.39 27.49
CA ASP A 712 -14.75 -19.17 28.40
C ASP A 712 -15.42 -18.31 29.46
N THR A 713 -14.75 -17.25 29.93
CA THR A 713 -15.25 -16.41 31.03
C THR A 713 -15.74 -15.04 30.57
N GLY A 714 -15.22 -14.54 29.44
CA GLY A 714 -15.41 -13.17 28.98
C GLY A 714 -14.55 -12.14 29.73
N ASP A 715 -13.67 -12.59 30.63
CA ASP A 715 -12.79 -11.71 31.40
C ASP A 715 -11.46 -11.49 30.65
N PRO A 716 -10.82 -10.31 30.76
CA PRO A 716 -9.49 -10.10 30.22
C PRO A 716 -8.44 -10.95 30.93
N TYR A 717 -7.45 -11.45 30.19
CA TYR A 717 -6.26 -12.07 30.77
C TYR A 717 -5.41 -11.02 31.49
N ALA A 718 -4.62 -11.48 32.46
CA ALA A 718 -3.56 -10.66 33.03
C ALA A 718 -2.52 -10.31 31.96
N VAL A 719 -1.69 -9.31 32.21
CA VAL A 719 -0.61 -8.92 31.28
C VAL A 719 0.72 -8.94 32.03
N ASN A 720 1.72 -9.57 31.44
CA ASN A 720 3.08 -9.66 31.95
C ASN A 720 4.03 -8.96 31.00
N GLY A 721 4.82 -8.02 31.52
CA GLY A 721 5.93 -7.42 30.81
C GLY A 721 7.04 -8.44 30.58
N VAL A 722 7.47 -8.53 29.33
CA VAL A 722 8.45 -9.52 28.86
C VAL A 722 9.70 -8.87 28.27
N ASP A 723 9.62 -7.58 27.96
CA ASP A 723 10.75 -6.79 27.48
C ASP A 723 10.56 -5.31 27.85
N THR A 724 11.55 -4.49 27.54
CA THR A 724 11.53 -3.04 27.72
C THR A 724 10.31 -2.43 27.00
N PRO A 725 9.58 -1.47 27.58
CA PRO A 725 9.83 -0.88 28.90
C PRO A 725 9.21 -1.63 30.08
N LEU A 726 8.41 -2.66 29.85
CA LEU A 726 7.55 -3.25 30.88
C LEU A 726 8.16 -4.47 31.60
N ASP A 727 9.39 -4.89 31.28
CA ASP A 727 10.08 -6.03 31.91
C ASP A 727 9.93 -6.01 33.45
N GLY A 728 9.43 -7.14 33.97
CA GLY A 728 9.19 -7.34 35.41
C GLY A 728 7.92 -6.69 35.97
N VAL A 729 7.05 -6.09 35.15
CA VAL A 729 5.73 -5.59 35.54
C VAL A 729 4.67 -6.66 35.23
N SER A 730 3.79 -6.95 36.19
CA SER A 730 2.59 -7.78 35.98
C SER A 730 1.36 -7.00 36.40
N LEU A 731 0.31 -7.02 35.58
CA LEU A 731 -0.93 -6.28 35.81
C LEU A 731 -2.16 -7.14 35.56
N GLN A 732 -3.26 -6.77 36.20
CA GLN A 732 -4.60 -7.31 35.93
C GLN A 732 -5.44 -6.21 35.30
N LEU A 733 -6.39 -6.61 34.46
CA LEU A 733 -7.40 -5.74 33.87
C LEU A 733 -8.74 -5.96 34.57
N ASN A 734 -9.54 -4.89 34.68
CA ASN A 734 -10.80 -4.82 35.42
C ASN A 734 -10.67 -5.06 36.94
N GLY A 735 -11.76 -4.79 37.65
CA GLY A 735 -11.84 -4.88 39.12
C GLY A 735 -11.06 -3.78 39.85
N GLY A 736 -11.08 -3.85 41.19
CA GLY A 736 -10.36 -2.92 42.05
C GLY A 736 -10.80 -1.46 41.87
N ASP A 737 -9.85 -0.62 41.47
CA ASP A 737 -9.98 0.81 41.18
C ASP A 737 -9.85 1.10 39.67
N SER A 738 -10.02 0.11 38.80
CA SER A 738 -10.08 0.34 37.35
C SER A 738 -11.37 1.02 36.92
N ALA A 739 -11.44 1.42 35.66
CA ALA A 739 -12.67 1.86 35.01
C ALA A 739 -13.71 0.74 34.78
N ASP A 740 -13.32 -0.52 34.95
CA ASP A 740 -14.15 -1.72 34.74
C ASP A 740 -14.85 -1.74 33.36
N ASN A 741 -14.15 -1.25 32.35
CA ASN A 741 -14.64 -1.06 30.98
C ASN A 741 -13.97 -1.98 29.95
N GLN A 742 -13.07 -2.87 30.38
CA GLN A 742 -12.26 -3.72 29.49
C GLN A 742 -12.98 -5.04 29.18
N ASP A 743 -14.00 -4.99 28.32
CA ASP A 743 -14.72 -6.16 27.78
C ASP A 743 -14.21 -6.59 26.39
N THR A 744 -13.20 -5.88 25.89
CA THR A 744 -12.42 -6.16 24.69
C THR A 744 -10.95 -5.91 25.03
N ALA A 745 -10.02 -6.57 24.37
CA ALA A 745 -8.60 -6.31 24.50
C ALA A 745 -7.88 -6.88 23.28
N SER A 746 -7.11 -6.05 22.58
CA SER A 746 -6.39 -6.44 21.37
C SER A 746 -4.99 -6.95 21.68
N SER A 747 -4.43 -7.73 20.78
CA SER A 747 -2.99 -8.01 20.72
C SER A 747 -2.46 -7.58 19.35
N PHE A 748 -1.14 -7.43 19.25
CA PHE A 748 -0.50 -7.04 18.00
C PHE A 748 0.62 -8.00 17.66
N ILE A 749 0.66 -8.46 16.42
CA ILE A 749 1.90 -8.96 15.83
C ILE A 749 2.75 -7.76 15.51
N THR A 750 3.96 -7.78 16.04
CA THR A 750 4.98 -6.76 15.76
C THR A 750 5.30 -6.71 14.27
N THR A 751 5.52 -5.51 13.73
CA THR A 751 5.99 -5.30 12.35
C THR A 751 7.27 -6.07 12.09
N SER A 752 8.20 -6.12 13.05
CA SER A 752 9.41 -6.95 12.94
C SER A 752 9.16 -8.46 12.87
N GLY A 753 7.99 -8.92 13.28
CA GLY A 753 7.54 -10.30 13.04
C GLY A 753 7.15 -10.56 11.58
N LEU A 754 6.71 -9.54 10.85
CA LEU A 754 6.35 -9.62 9.42
C LEU A 754 7.51 -9.24 8.50
N LEU A 755 8.26 -8.21 8.90
CA LEU A 755 9.36 -7.59 8.19
C LEU A 755 10.64 -7.78 9.03
N PRO A 756 11.44 -8.82 8.77
CA PRO A 756 12.59 -9.14 9.60
C PRO A 756 13.59 -7.98 9.72
N VAL A 757 14.00 -7.64 10.94
CA VAL A 757 14.89 -6.50 11.26
C VAL A 757 16.22 -6.51 10.48
N ASN A 758 16.73 -7.69 10.14
CA ASN A 758 17.98 -7.79 9.37
C ASN A 758 17.83 -7.36 7.90
N GLU A 759 16.60 -7.25 7.40
CA GLU A 759 16.25 -6.77 6.07
C GLU A 759 15.56 -5.40 6.13
N TYR A 760 14.73 -5.17 7.15
CA TYR A 760 13.93 -3.96 7.35
C TYR A 760 14.21 -3.31 8.72
N PRO A 761 15.45 -2.86 9.00
CA PRO A 761 15.83 -2.34 10.30
C PRO A 761 15.06 -1.08 10.72
N GLN A 762 14.52 -0.32 9.76
CA GLN A 762 13.73 0.89 10.01
C GLN A 762 12.36 0.59 10.67
N PHE A 763 11.90 -0.67 10.65
CA PHE A 763 10.64 -1.09 11.26
C PHE A 763 10.86 -1.98 12.49
N GLU A 764 11.99 -1.79 13.19
CA GLU A 764 12.28 -2.52 14.42
C GLU A 764 11.19 -2.28 15.46
N SER A 765 10.58 -3.38 15.93
CA SER A 765 9.53 -3.37 16.94
C SER A 765 9.50 -4.70 17.69
N TRP A 766 9.03 -4.67 18.93
CA TRP A 766 9.01 -5.85 19.80
C TRP A 766 7.81 -5.84 20.76
N ALA A 767 7.48 -7.02 21.28
CA ALA A 767 6.44 -7.16 22.29
C ALA A 767 7.00 -6.78 23.67
N ALA A 768 6.61 -5.62 24.20
CA ALA A 768 7.02 -5.19 25.55
C ALA A 768 6.27 -5.96 26.66
N ALA A 769 5.03 -6.35 26.40
CA ALA A 769 4.24 -7.16 27.31
C ALA A 769 3.33 -8.13 26.55
N LYS A 770 3.03 -9.26 27.18
CA LYS A 770 2.17 -10.33 26.66
C LYS A 770 1.02 -10.61 27.61
N TYR A 771 -0.10 -11.11 27.08
CA TYR A 771 -1.17 -11.66 27.91
C TYR A 771 -0.67 -12.93 28.63
N ASP A 772 -0.95 -13.05 29.92
CA ASP A 772 -0.71 -14.24 30.73
C ASP A 772 -1.79 -15.29 30.44
N ARG A 773 -1.59 -15.97 29.33
CA ARG A 773 -2.46 -17.03 28.86
C ARG A 773 -1.62 -18.21 28.35
N PRO A 774 -2.18 -19.44 28.35
CA PRO A 774 -1.54 -20.58 27.72
C PRO A 774 -1.44 -20.34 26.20
N GLY A 775 -0.28 -19.86 25.75
CA GLY A 775 -0.03 -19.42 24.38
C GLY A 775 -0.78 -18.13 23.99
N GLY A 776 -0.18 -17.34 23.10
CA GLY A 776 -0.88 -16.40 22.23
C GLY A 776 -1.44 -17.08 20.98
N PRO A 777 -2.20 -16.42 20.10
CA PRO A 777 -2.71 -17.01 18.87
C PRO A 777 -1.59 -17.57 17.99
N PHE A 778 -0.33 -17.17 18.20
CA PHE A 778 0.80 -17.65 17.40
C PHE A 778 2.03 -18.11 18.21
N ASP A 779 2.00 -18.06 19.54
CA ASP A 779 3.01 -18.71 20.42
C ASP A 779 2.64 -20.19 20.67
N PRO A 780 3.57 -21.09 21.09
CA PRO A 780 3.25 -22.47 21.48
C PRO A 780 2.10 -22.53 22.49
N HIS A 781 1.24 -23.53 22.33
CA HIS A 781 0.09 -23.71 23.21
C HIS A 781 0.53 -24.19 24.60
N THR A 782 1.47 -25.15 24.64
CA THR A 782 2.21 -25.50 25.85
C THR A 782 3.70 -25.66 25.57
N GLY A 783 4.50 -25.69 26.65
CA GLY A 783 5.94 -25.90 26.52
C GLY A 783 6.68 -24.74 25.84
N GLU A 784 7.77 -25.06 25.15
CA GLU A 784 8.63 -24.12 24.43
C GLU A 784 8.54 -24.31 22.91
N HIS A 785 8.01 -25.42 22.41
CA HIS A 785 8.08 -25.77 21.00
C HIS A 785 6.77 -26.27 20.42
N TYR A 786 6.57 -25.93 19.16
CA TYR A 786 5.45 -26.33 18.32
C TYR A 786 5.94 -26.50 16.88
N VAL A 787 5.03 -26.88 15.98
CA VAL A 787 5.32 -27.00 14.55
C VAL A 787 4.55 -25.95 13.75
N TYR A 788 5.26 -25.19 12.93
CA TYR A 788 4.77 -24.03 12.19
C TYR A 788 4.97 -24.21 10.69
N SER A 789 3.95 -23.92 9.87
CA SER A 789 3.98 -24.13 8.42
C SER A 789 4.86 -23.17 7.63
N GLN A 790 5.27 -22.04 8.19
CA GLN A 790 5.88 -20.91 7.46
C GLN A 790 4.89 -20.21 6.51
N ILE A 791 5.14 -18.92 6.29
CA ILE A 791 4.49 -18.07 5.28
C ILE A 791 4.96 -18.58 3.91
N GLY A 792 4.06 -19.10 3.07
CA GLY A 792 4.41 -19.46 1.70
C GLY A 792 3.21 -19.82 0.83
N ASP A 793 3.10 -19.16 -0.31
CA ASP A 793 2.14 -19.49 -1.39
C ASP A 793 2.59 -20.70 -2.20
N VAL A 794 1.66 -21.24 -3.00
CA VAL A 794 1.86 -22.38 -3.90
C VAL A 794 2.43 -23.58 -3.13
N SER A 795 1.75 -23.97 -2.06
CA SER A 795 2.30 -24.92 -1.10
C SER A 795 1.29 -25.96 -0.63
N TYR A 796 1.74 -27.22 -0.58
CA TYR A 796 1.06 -28.31 0.09
C TYR A 796 2.00 -28.86 1.17
N LYS A 797 1.89 -28.33 2.38
CA LYS A 797 2.78 -28.66 3.50
C LYS A 797 2.15 -29.76 4.35
N ARG A 798 2.94 -30.76 4.75
CA ARG A 798 2.45 -31.93 5.48
C ARG A 798 3.37 -32.34 6.61
N LEU A 799 2.77 -32.57 7.77
CA LEU A 799 3.39 -33.21 8.93
C LEU A 799 2.74 -34.60 9.09
N THR A 800 3.48 -35.68 8.83
CA THR A 800 2.95 -37.03 8.64
C THR A 800 3.49 -38.03 9.66
N ASN A 801 2.67 -39.00 10.10
CA ASN A 801 3.10 -40.15 10.91
C ASN A 801 2.28 -41.41 10.56
N THR A 802 2.76 -42.60 10.90
CA THR A 802 2.03 -43.86 10.77
C THR A 802 1.67 -44.40 12.15
N ILE A 803 0.37 -44.55 12.43
CA ILE A 803 -0.16 -44.97 13.74
C ILE A 803 -0.83 -46.34 13.63
N SER A 804 -0.49 -47.27 14.53
CA SER A 804 -1.19 -48.55 14.66
C SER A 804 -2.51 -48.39 15.44
N VAL A 805 -3.66 -48.52 14.75
CA VAL A 805 -4.99 -48.37 15.35
C VAL A 805 -5.47 -49.71 15.93
N PRO A 806 -5.74 -49.83 17.25
CA PRO A 806 -6.23 -51.05 17.86
C PRO A 806 -7.60 -51.46 17.31
N ALA A 807 -7.97 -52.73 17.51
CA ALA A 807 -9.29 -53.23 17.12
C ALA A 807 -10.48 -52.50 17.79
N GLY A 808 -10.24 -51.78 18.89
CA GLY A 808 -11.23 -50.95 19.57
C GLY A 808 -11.35 -49.53 19.03
N GLY A 809 -10.58 -49.16 18.00
CA GLY A 809 -10.43 -47.78 17.52
C GLY A 809 -9.34 -47.02 18.25
N ALA A 810 -9.06 -45.81 17.76
CA ALA A 810 -8.18 -44.83 18.39
C ALA A 810 -8.71 -43.42 18.12
N GLN A 811 -8.14 -42.45 18.82
CA GLN A 811 -8.43 -41.04 18.63
C GLN A 811 -7.12 -40.27 18.59
N LEU A 812 -7.07 -39.27 17.70
CA LEU A 812 -6.03 -38.26 17.62
C LEU A 812 -6.63 -36.94 18.11
N SER A 813 -5.91 -36.18 18.91
CA SER A 813 -6.22 -34.79 19.21
C SER A 813 -4.96 -33.94 19.15
N PHE A 814 -5.10 -32.67 18.83
CA PHE A 814 -4.01 -31.71 18.83
C PHE A 814 -4.57 -30.30 18.97
N TRP A 815 -3.73 -29.35 19.36
CA TRP A 815 -4.07 -27.95 19.34
C TRP A 815 -3.59 -27.32 18.04
N THR A 816 -4.40 -26.44 17.46
CA THR A 816 -4.02 -25.66 16.29
C THR A 816 -4.44 -24.22 16.39
N SER A 817 -3.62 -23.33 15.85
CA SER A 817 -3.98 -21.96 15.53
C SER A 817 -3.54 -21.68 14.11
N TYR A 818 -4.25 -20.80 13.41
CA TYR A 818 -3.91 -20.49 12.03
C TYR A 818 -4.41 -19.10 11.62
N ASN A 819 -3.61 -18.44 10.80
CA ASN A 819 -4.00 -17.25 10.06
C ASN A 819 -3.66 -17.56 8.61
N THR A 820 -4.67 -17.94 7.85
CA THR A 820 -4.56 -18.29 6.43
C THR A 820 -5.49 -17.40 5.64
N GLU A 821 -5.32 -17.38 4.31
CA GLU A 821 -6.28 -16.69 3.46
C GLU A 821 -7.67 -17.37 3.59
N SER A 822 -8.66 -16.61 4.07
CA SER A 822 -9.99 -17.12 4.41
C SER A 822 -10.71 -17.66 3.18
N HIS A 823 -11.19 -18.90 3.25
CA HIS A 823 -11.79 -19.68 2.15
C HIS A 823 -10.81 -20.20 1.10
N TRP A 824 -9.56 -19.78 1.08
CA TRP A 824 -8.63 -20.11 -0.01
C TRP A 824 -7.54 -21.06 0.42
N ASP A 825 -7.01 -20.80 1.59
CA ASP A 825 -5.97 -21.59 2.17
C ASP A 825 -6.56 -22.46 3.28
N HIS A 826 -6.27 -23.76 3.25
CA HIS A 826 -6.93 -24.72 4.13
C HIS A 826 -5.97 -25.54 4.96
N MET A 827 -6.32 -25.67 6.23
CA MET A 827 -5.78 -26.66 7.15
C MET A 827 -6.74 -27.86 7.25
N PHE A 828 -6.20 -29.09 7.21
CA PHE A 828 -6.99 -30.30 7.43
C PHE A 828 -6.14 -31.48 7.92
N VAL A 829 -6.80 -32.57 8.31
CA VAL A 829 -6.16 -33.85 8.64
C VAL A 829 -6.51 -34.86 7.58
N GLU A 830 -5.52 -35.34 6.83
CA GLU A 830 -5.68 -36.42 5.85
C GLU A 830 -5.18 -37.76 6.39
N ALA A 831 -5.81 -38.87 5.99
CA ALA A 831 -5.43 -40.21 6.41
C ALA A 831 -5.68 -41.26 5.34
N ARG A 832 -4.90 -42.34 5.36
CA ARG A 832 -5.10 -43.57 4.57
C ARG A 832 -4.66 -44.83 5.33
N THR A 833 -5.10 -46.01 4.90
CA THR A 833 -4.44 -47.25 5.34
C THR A 833 -2.97 -47.20 4.89
N ALA A 834 -2.01 -47.59 5.73
CA ALA A 834 -0.57 -47.50 5.41
C ALA A 834 -0.25 -48.21 4.08
N GLY A 835 0.35 -47.47 3.13
CA GLY A 835 0.64 -47.94 1.77
C GLY A 835 -0.58 -48.14 0.87
N GLY A 836 -1.78 -47.76 1.33
CA GLY A 836 -3.03 -47.76 0.57
C GLY A 836 -3.20 -46.50 -0.28
N ASP A 837 -4.32 -46.43 -0.99
CA ASP A 837 -4.74 -45.27 -1.79
C ASP A 837 -6.11 -44.75 -1.30
N ASP A 838 -6.57 -45.23 -0.14
CA ASP A 838 -7.86 -44.90 0.48
C ASP A 838 -7.79 -43.60 1.28
N TRP A 839 -7.29 -42.54 0.66
CA TRP A 839 -7.16 -41.21 1.25
C TRP A 839 -8.51 -40.59 1.58
N THR A 840 -8.64 -40.02 2.78
CA THR A 840 -9.75 -39.14 3.17
C THR A 840 -9.27 -37.99 4.08
N ALA A 841 -9.89 -36.82 3.98
CA ALA A 841 -9.77 -35.81 5.03
C ALA A 841 -10.77 -36.14 6.13
N LEU A 842 -10.35 -36.05 7.39
CA LEU A 842 -11.14 -36.45 8.55
C LEU A 842 -11.71 -35.22 9.26
N PRO A 843 -12.98 -35.27 9.72
CA PRO A 843 -13.57 -34.17 10.46
C PRO A 843 -12.96 -34.04 11.85
N ASP A 844 -12.80 -32.80 12.27
CA ASP A 844 -12.71 -32.46 13.69
C ASP A 844 -14.08 -32.63 14.36
N VAL A 845 -14.10 -33.38 15.45
CA VAL A 845 -15.29 -33.69 16.28
C VAL A 845 -15.78 -32.46 17.04
N ASN A 846 -14.91 -31.48 17.30
CA ASN A 846 -15.27 -30.23 17.97
C ASN A 846 -15.96 -29.21 17.05
N GLY A 847 -16.01 -29.49 15.74
CA GLY A 847 -16.77 -28.71 14.76
C GLY A 847 -16.02 -27.53 14.15
N HIS A 848 -14.70 -27.50 14.27
CA HIS A 848 -13.85 -26.46 13.67
C HIS A 848 -13.62 -26.67 12.18
N THR A 849 -13.62 -27.92 11.72
CA THR A 849 -13.60 -28.22 10.28
C THR A 849 -15.01 -28.21 9.70
N SER A 850 -15.13 -27.75 8.47
CA SER A 850 -16.36 -27.84 7.70
C SER A 850 -16.15 -28.64 6.42
N THR A 851 -17.25 -28.99 5.75
CA THR A 851 -17.22 -29.53 4.39
C THR A 851 -17.22 -28.39 3.35
N ASP A 852 -16.95 -27.15 3.74
CA ASP A 852 -16.77 -26.07 2.77
C ASP A 852 -15.44 -26.31 2.04
N THR A 853 -15.53 -26.48 0.72
CA THR A 853 -14.36 -26.67 -0.13
C THR A 853 -13.58 -25.38 -0.36
N GLY A 854 -14.11 -24.28 0.15
CA GLY A 854 -13.55 -22.96 -0.02
C GLY A 854 -13.65 -22.46 -1.45
N ASP A 855 -13.06 -21.28 -1.63
CA ASP A 855 -12.91 -20.56 -2.88
C ASP A 855 -11.81 -21.18 -3.74
N SER A 856 -10.72 -21.73 -3.19
CA SER A 856 -9.65 -22.33 -4.01
C SER A 856 -10.05 -23.58 -4.80
N CYS A 857 -10.97 -24.38 -4.26
CA CYS A 857 -11.42 -25.59 -4.96
C CYS A 857 -12.07 -25.31 -6.30
N PRO A 858 -13.10 -24.46 -6.37
CA PRO A 858 -13.67 -24.14 -7.65
C PRO A 858 -12.62 -23.46 -8.54
N GLU A 859 -11.69 -22.69 -8.00
CA GLU A 859 -10.58 -22.03 -8.72
C GLU A 859 -9.54 -22.95 -9.34
N GLY A 860 -9.73 -24.26 -9.28
CA GLY A 860 -8.80 -25.18 -9.90
C GLY A 860 -7.46 -25.27 -9.17
N TRP A 861 -7.39 -24.98 -7.86
CA TRP A 861 -6.16 -25.23 -7.08
C TRP A 861 -5.77 -26.72 -7.07
N ARG A 862 -6.65 -27.60 -7.54
CA ARG A 862 -6.35 -29.01 -7.78
C ARG A 862 -5.44 -29.23 -8.99
N GLU A 863 -5.28 -28.25 -9.88
CA GLU A 863 -4.21 -28.29 -10.89
C GLU A 863 -2.84 -28.02 -10.25
N LEU A 864 -2.82 -27.13 -9.26
CA LEU A 864 -1.66 -26.87 -8.41
C LEU A 864 -1.35 -28.05 -7.48
N HIS A 865 -2.41 -28.70 -6.99
CA HIS A 865 -2.40 -29.78 -6.02
C HIS A 865 -3.32 -30.95 -6.43
N PRO A 866 -2.94 -31.77 -7.44
CA PRO A 866 -3.78 -32.86 -7.96
C PRO A 866 -4.23 -33.88 -6.92
N HIS A 867 -3.46 -34.03 -5.84
CA HIS A 867 -3.80 -34.91 -4.72
C HIS A 867 -5.12 -34.53 -4.03
N LEU A 868 -5.58 -33.29 -4.13
CA LEU A 868 -6.87 -32.86 -3.57
C LEU A 868 -8.08 -33.54 -4.24
N ASP A 869 -7.92 -34.14 -5.43
CA ASP A 869 -8.95 -34.96 -6.09
C ASP A 869 -9.38 -36.19 -5.26
N HIS A 870 -8.62 -36.57 -4.23
CA HIS A 870 -9.04 -37.59 -3.27
C HIS A 870 -10.21 -37.13 -2.38
N TYR A 871 -10.32 -35.82 -2.13
CA TYR A 871 -11.23 -35.24 -1.14
C TYR A 871 -12.30 -34.34 -1.74
N GLN A 872 -11.98 -33.68 -2.84
CA GLN A 872 -12.84 -32.70 -3.49
C GLN A 872 -13.12 -33.09 -4.94
N THR A 873 -14.27 -32.69 -5.47
CA THR A 873 -14.60 -32.86 -6.90
C THR A 873 -15.09 -31.54 -7.47
N LEU A 874 -14.47 -31.03 -8.53
CA LEU A 874 -15.02 -29.93 -9.32
C LEU A 874 -16.19 -30.50 -10.12
N ASN A 875 -17.38 -30.01 -9.82
CA ASN A 875 -18.57 -30.38 -10.55
C ASN A 875 -18.62 -29.63 -11.88
N ALA A 876 -19.33 -30.18 -12.86
CA ALA A 876 -19.47 -29.57 -14.19
C ALA A 876 -20.19 -28.20 -14.17
N ASP A 877 -20.79 -27.79 -13.06
CA ASP A 877 -21.42 -26.48 -12.87
C ASP A 877 -20.50 -25.46 -12.19
N GLY A 878 -19.20 -25.77 -12.03
CA GLY A 878 -18.20 -24.90 -11.43
C GLY A 878 -18.19 -24.92 -9.90
N THR A 879 -19.13 -25.62 -9.26
CA THR A 879 -19.12 -25.81 -7.79
C THR A 879 -18.18 -26.94 -7.40
N CYS A 880 -17.74 -26.97 -6.14
CA CYS A 880 -16.98 -28.09 -5.60
C CYS A 880 -17.82 -28.95 -4.65
N SER A 881 -17.77 -30.27 -4.85
CA SER A 881 -18.30 -31.25 -3.91
C SER A 881 -17.24 -31.62 -2.88
N PRO A 882 -17.60 -31.74 -1.59
CA PRO A 882 -16.68 -32.12 -0.52
C PRO A 882 -16.45 -33.65 -0.44
N THR A 883 -16.43 -34.30 -1.60
CA THR A 883 -16.14 -35.73 -1.75
C THR A 883 -15.33 -35.90 -3.02
N GLY A 884 -14.24 -36.65 -2.94
CA GLY A 884 -13.37 -36.94 -4.07
C GLY A 884 -13.43 -38.40 -4.48
N THR A 885 -12.37 -38.86 -5.14
CA THR A 885 -12.27 -40.22 -5.69
C THR A 885 -12.28 -41.31 -4.62
N THR A 886 -11.76 -41.02 -3.41
CA THR A 886 -11.56 -42.01 -2.35
C THR A 886 -12.14 -41.61 -1.00
N GLY A 887 -12.26 -40.30 -0.72
CA GLY A 887 -12.64 -39.81 0.60
C GLY A 887 -13.49 -38.54 0.58
N ALA A 888 -13.68 -37.98 1.78
CA ALA A 888 -14.43 -36.74 2.00
C ALA A 888 -13.47 -35.58 2.30
N TRP A 889 -13.96 -34.36 2.13
CA TRP A 889 -13.30 -33.11 2.50
C TRP A 889 -13.80 -32.60 3.84
N HIS A 890 -12.87 -32.32 4.74
CA HIS A 890 -13.11 -31.67 6.02
C HIS A 890 -11.90 -30.79 6.35
N ALA A 891 -12.09 -29.47 6.33
CA ALA A 891 -10.99 -28.52 6.50
C ALA A 891 -11.46 -27.22 7.17
N ALA A 892 -10.50 -26.39 7.56
CA ALA A 892 -10.71 -25.05 8.08
C ALA A 892 -9.82 -24.03 7.37
N SER A 893 -10.23 -22.77 7.33
CA SER A 893 -9.53 -21.67 6.65
C SER A 893 -9.75 -20.35 7.41
N GLY A 894 -8.95 -19.33 7.11
CA GLY A 894 -9.08 -17.99 7.66
C GLY A 894 -8.26 -17.78 8.91
N ASN A 895 -8.72 -16.92 9.82
CA ASN A 895 -8.08 -16.71 11.11
C ASN A 895 -8.86 -17.48 12.19
N SER A 896 -8.19 -18.36 12.92
CA SER A 896 -8.79 -19.11 14.02
C SER A 896 -9.13 -18.26 15.24
N GLY A 897 -8.58 -17.04 15.34
CA GLY A 897 -8.71 -16.18 16.51
C GLY A 897 -7.98 -16.71 17.74
N GLY A 898 -7.05 -17.66 17.56
CA GLY A 898 -6.34 -18.32 18.65
C GLY A 898 -6.27 -19.84 18.55
N TRP A 899 -5.76 -20.45 19.61
CA TRP A 899 -5.66 -21.89 19.78
C TRP A 899 -7.03 -22.54 19.95
N GLN A 900 -7.26 -23.59 19.18
CA GLN A 900 -8.45 -24.45 19.26
C GLN A 900 -8.01 -25.91 19.24
N GLN A 901 -8.64 -26.73 20.07
CA GLN A 901 -8.35 -28.16 20.11
C GLN A 901 -9.13 -28.89 19.02
N TRP A 902 -8.42 -29.60 18.16
CA TRP A 902 -9.02 -30.52 17.19
C TRP A 902 -8.97 -31.95 17.73
N GLN A 903 -10.01 -32.73 17.43
CA GLN A 903 -10.15 -34.12 17.83
C GLN A 903 -10.67 -34.95 16.65
N VAL A 904 -9.96 -36.01 16.28
CA VAL A 904 -10.21 -36.83 15.09
C VAL A 904 -10.41 -38.30 15.47
N ASP A 905 -11.51 -38.89 15.02
CA ASP A 905 -11.83 -40.31 15.25
C ASP A 905 -11.18 -41.23 14.20
N LEU A 906 -10.35 -42.17 14.66
CA LEU A 906 -9.65 -43.14 13.81
C LEU A 906 -10.33 -44.53 13.81
N SER A 907 -11.51 -44.67 14.42
CA SER A 907 -12.21 -45.96 14.54
C SER A 907 -12.53 -46.62 13.19
N ALA A 908 -12.63 -45.85 12.11
CA ALA A 908 -12.79 -46.37 10.75
C ALA A 908 -11.61 -47.26 10.30
N PHE A 909 -10.45 -47.11 10.94
CA PHE A 909 -9.23 -47.86 10.64
C PHE A 909 -8.90 -48.93 11.69
N ALA A 910 -9.85 -49.28 12.56
CA ALA A 910 -9.63 -50.25 13.64
C ALA A 910 -8.97 -51.55 13.17
N GLY A 911 -7.83 -51.89 13.78
CA GLY A 911 -7.03 -53.07 13.47
C GLY A 911 -6.05 -52.93 12.30
N LYS A 912 -5.79 -51.71 11.82
CA LYS A 912 -4.84 -51.41 10.74
C LYS A 912 -3.78 -50.40 11.18
N ASP A 913 -2.70 -50.32 10.41
CA ASP A 913 -1.77 -49.19 10.45
C ASP A 913 -2.29 -48.09 9.51
N VAL A 914 -2.25 -46.84 9.96
CA VAL A 914 -2.81 -45.67 9.25
C VAL A 914 -1.73 -44.62 9.11
N GLU A 915 -1.53 -44.14 7.88
CA GLU A 915 -0.70 -42.96 7.62
C GLU A 915 -1.61 -41.73 7.73
N ILE A 916 -1.22 -40.76 8.56
CA ILE A 916 -2.00 -39.56 8.88
C ILE A 916 -1.09 -38.34 8.68
N SER A 917 -1.59 -37.30 8.02
CA SER A 917 -0.93 -35.99 7.93
C SER A 917 -1.82 -34.88 8.47
N ILE A 918 -1.23 -33.95 9.21
CA ILE A 918 -1.77 -32.61 9.39
C ILE A 918 -1.25 -31.77 8.24
N ALA A 919 -2.15 -31.23 7.43
CA ALA A 919 -1.86 -30.59 6.16
C ALA A 919 -2.25 -29.11 6.19
N TYR A 920 -1.43 -28.28 5.55
CA TYR A 920 -1.75 -26.92 5.16
C TYR A 920 -1.56 -26.80 3.65
N VAL A 921 -2.58 -26.33 2.95
CA VAL A 921 -2.55 -26.15 1.50
C VAL A 921 -2.90 -24.70 1.18
N SER A 922 -2.04 -24.06 0.39
CA SER A 922 -2.21 -22.68 -0.05
C SER A 922 -2.39 -22.59 -1.56
N ASP A 923 -2.98 -21.50 -2.04
CA ASP A 923 -3.21 -21.27 -3.45
C ASP A 923 -2.06 -20.48 -4.11
N TRP A 924 -2.33 -19.54 -5.03
CA TRP A 924 -1.29 -18.83 -5.79
C TRP A 924 -0.75 -17.56 -5.13
N SER A 925 -1.49 -16.94 -4.21
CA SER A 925 -1.11 -15.63 -3.67
C SER A 925 -1.93 -15.26 -2.43
N VAL A 926 -1.42 -14.32 -1.64
CA VAL A 926 -1.98 -13.81 -0.37
C VAL A 926 -1.76 -14.78 0.76
N GLN A 927 -0.86 -14.37 1.64
CA GLN A 927 -0.42 -15.21 2.74
C GLN A 927 -0.98 -14.63 4.02
N GLY A 928 -1.62 -15.49 4.79
CA GLY A 928 -1.66 -15.27 6.23
C GLY A 928 -0.35 -15.77 6.86
N LEU A 929 -0.25 -15.71 8.19
CA LEU A 929 0.92 -16.22 8.90
C LEU A 929 1.16 -17.72 8.67
N GLY A 930 0.12 -18.50 8.36
CA GLY A 930 0.18 -19.95 8.17
C GLY A 930 -0.52 -20.72 9.30
N VAL A 931 -0.10 -21.98 9.49
CA VAL A 931 -0.69 -22.95 10.41
C VAL A 931 0.31 -23.35 11.49
N PHE A 932 -0.16 -23.41 12.73
CA PHE A 932 0.58 -23.74 13.93
C PHE A 932 -0.04 -24.97 14.61
N VAL A 933 0.76 -25.95 15.00
CA VAL A 933 0.30 -27.23 15.56
C VAL A 933 1.09 -27.56 16.81
N ASP A 934 0.39 -27.92 17.87
CA ASP A 934 0.99 -28.30 19.15
C ASP A 934 0.22 -29.43 19.85
N ASP A 935 0.82 -30.05 20.87
CA ASP A 935 0.17 -31.00 21.78
C ASP A 935 -0.58 -32.14 21.08
N ILE A 936 0.09 -32.85 20.19
CA ILE A 936 -0.48 -34.04 19.56
C ILE A 936 -0.63 -35.15 20.60
N GLU A 937 -1.85 -35.60 20.84
CA GLU A 937 -2.19 -36.75 21.65
C GLU A 937 -2.87 -37.83 20.82
N VAL A 938 -2.42 -39.08 20.99
CA VAL A 938 -3.04 -40.25 20.37
C VAL A 938 -3.43 -41.21 21.48
N SER A 939 -4.66 -41.71 21.47
CA SER A 939 -5.19 -42.55 22.56
C SER A 939 -4.41 -43.85 22.80
N THR A 940 -3.57 -44.26 21.84
CA THR A 940 -2.67 -45.42 21.95
C THR A 940 -1.33 -45.09 22.61
N GLY A 941 -1.00 -43.80 22.72
CA GLY A 941 0.30 -43.24 23.07
C GLY A 941 1.29 -43.16 21.90
N ASP A 942 0.99 -43.79 20.76
CA ASP A 942 1.86 -43.83 19.59
C ASP A 942 1.76 -42.52 18.79
N GLY A 943 2.88 -41.84 18.56
CA GLY A 943 2.90 -40.51 17.91
C GLY A 943 2.46 -39.34 18.79
N THR A 944 2.25 -39.54 20.10
CA THR A 944 1.94 -38.48 21.06
C THR A 944 3.17 -37.62 21.33
N THR A 945 3.07 -36.30 21.19
CA THR A 945 4.17 -35.35 21.34
C THR A 945 3.65 -33.93 21.57
N GLY A 946 4.25 -33.21 22.52
CA GLY A 946 4.17 -31.74 22.63
C GLY A 946 5.39 -31.06 22.01
N PHE A 947 6.03 -31.74 21.05
CA PHE A 947 7.22 -31.28 20.32
C PHE A 947 8.48 -30.92 21.12
N GLU A 948 8.54 -31.08 22.44
CA GLU A 948 9.71 -30.64 23.24
C GLU A 948 11.04 -31.37 22.96
N ASP A 949 11.00 -32.64 22.57
CA ASP A 949 12.21 -33.44 22.31
C ASP A 949 12.42 -33.75 20.80
N GLY A 950 11.68 -33.07 19.93
CA GLY A 950 11.67 -33.27 18.47
C GLY A 950 10.27 -33.52 17.92
N LEU A 951 10.16 -34.09 16.72
CA LEU A 951 8.86 -34.30 16.06
C LEU A 951 8.06 -35.50 16.59
N GLY A 952 8.53 -36.23 17.60
CA GLY A 952 7.72 -37.29 18.24
C GLY A 952 7.28 -38.44 17.31
N GLY A 953 8.07 -38.75 16.28
CA GLY A 953 7.73 -39.75 15.25
C GLY A 953 7.04 -39.18 14.02
N TRP A 954 6.67 -37.90 14.03
CA TRP A 954 6.18 -37.20 12.85
C TRP A 954 7.33 -36.76 11.92
N GLU A 955 7.06 -36.71 10.63
CA GLU A 955 8.01 -36.32 9.57
C GLU A 955 7.40 -35.24 8.68
N VAL A 956 8.23 -34.28 8.24
CA VAL A 956 7.85 -33.26 7.27
C VAL A 956 8.04 -33.85 5.88
N THR A 957 6.95 -34.24 5.23
CA THR A 957 6.98 -35.04 3.99
C THR A 957 6.92 -34.22 2.71
N GLY A 958 6.72 -32.91 2.83
CA GLY A 958 6.61 -31.99 1.68
C GLY A 958 5.33 -32.19 0.86
N PRO A 959 5.27 -31.64 -0.36
CA PRO A 959 4.07 -31.67 -1.19
C PRO A 959 3.69 -33.09 -1.59
N ALA A 960 2.37 -33.31 -1.73
CA ALA A 960 1.85 -34.56 -2.28
C ALA A 960 2.30 -34.75 -3.74
N GLU A 961 2.35 -36.01 -4.19
CA GLU A 961 2.80 -36.33 -5.55
C GLU A 961 1.99 -35.56 -6.60
N GLY A 962 2.68 -34.94 -7.55
CA GLY A 962 2.07 -34.12 -8.59
C GLY A 962 1.79 -32.67 -8.21
N SER A 963 1.95 -32.28 -6.94
CA SER A 963 1.80 -30.88 -6.50
C SER A 963 3.05 -30.05 -6.82
N ALA A 964 2.89 -28.73 -6.93
CA ALA A 964 4.02 -27.79 -7.07
C ALA A 964 4.99 -27.90 -5.87
N PRO A 965 6.30 -27.65 -6.07
CA PRO A 965 7.28 -27.64 -4.99
C PRO A 965 6.98 -26.52 -4.00
N ASN A 966 6.94 -26.84 -2.70
CA ASN A 966 6.74 -25.81 -1.67
C ASN A 966 7.97 -24.88 -1.60
N PRO A 967 7.78 -23.56 -1.44
CA PRO A 967 8.88 -22.62 -1.18
C PRO A 967 9.55 -22.86 0.19
N ASN A 968 8.79 -23.35 1.17
CA ASN A 968 9.21 -23.75 2.51
C ASN A 968 8.25 -24.82 3.08
N ASN A 969 8.46 -25.31 4.30
CA ASN A 969 7.67 -26.40 4.89
C ASN A 969 7.43 -26.22 6.39
N PHE A 970 6.63 -27.12 6.97
CA PHE A 970 6.53 -27.22 8.41
C PHE A 970 7.91 -27.32 9.06
N GLU A 971 8.13 -26.52 10.10
CA GLU A 971 9.34 -26.56 10.92
C GLU A 971 8.99 -26.56 12.40
N ARG A 972 9.82 -27.24 13.19
CA ARG A 972 9.74 -27.18 14.64
C ARG A 972 10.45 -25.91 15.11
N THR A 973 9.72 -25.04 15.79
CA THR A 973 10.21 -23.73 16.23
C THR A 973 9.62 -23.39 17.60
N THR A 974 9.92 -22.21 18.14
CA THR A 974 9.51 -21.78 19.49
C THR A 974 8.48 -20.66 19.50
N ALA A 975 8.41 -19.82 18.47
CA ALA A 975 7.38 -18.77 18.33
C ALA A 975 7.13 -18.36 16.88
N GLY A 976 7.60 -19.17 15.90
CA GLY A 976 7.36 -18.92 14.48
C GLY A 976 8.02 -17.66 13.93
N GLY A 977 8.71 -16.88 14.77
CA GLY A 977 9.24 -15.57 14.42
C GLY A 977 8.23 -14.43 14.47
N PHE A 978 7.05 -14.61 15.08
CA PHE A 978 6.04 -13.55 15.21
C PHE A 978 5.86 -13.11 16.66
N PRO A 979 6.65 -12.14 17.16
CA PRO A 979 6.42 -11.58 18.47
C PRO A 979 5.03 -10.93 18.51
N GLU A 980 4.14 -11.52 19.29
CA GLU A 980 2.83 -10.97 19.61
C GLU A 980 2.90 -10.30 20.99
N GLY A 981 2.36 -9.09 21.09
CA GLY A 981 2.28 -8.35 22.35
C GLY A 981 0.86 -7.89 22.69
N ALA A 982 0.53 -7.90 23.98
CA ALA A 982 -0.53 -7.05 24.53
C ALA A 982 -0.11 -5.57 24.50
N VAL A 983 1.21 -5.33 24.53
CA VAL A 983 1.85 -4.04 24.33
C VAL A 983 3.01 -4.23 23.36
N VAL A 984 3.04 -3.42 22.31
CA VAL A 984 4.17 -3.34 21.37
C VAL A 984 4.92 -2.04 21.60
N ALA A 985 6.24 -2.08 21.42
CA ALA A 985 7.08 -0.90 21.48
C ALA A 985 7.95 -0.81 20.22
N THR A 986 8.26 0.43 19.86
CA THR A 986 9.36 0.81 18.97
C THR A 986 10.36 1.62 19.77
N ASP A 987 11.40 2.16 19.14
CA ASP A 987 12.29 3.12 19.81
C ASP A 987 11.55 4.36 20.33
N ASP A 988 10.40 4.68 19.74
CA ASP A 988 9.74 5.98 19.91
C ASP A 988 8.30 5.86 20.41
N THR A 989 7.74 4.65 20.45
CA THR A 989 6.35 4.43 20.82
C THR A 989 6.16 3.28 21.79
N VAL A 990 5.10 3.38 22.59
CA VAL A 990 4.51 2.28 23.35
C VAL A 990 3.04 2.21 22.99
N TYR A 991 2.57 1.11 22.42
CA TYR A 991 1.20 0.93 21.96
C TYR A 991 0.51 -0.21 22.72
N MET A 992 -0.54 0.12 23.46
CA MET A 992 -1.31 -0.82 24.28
C MET A 992 -2.58 -1.28 23.57
N GLY A 993 -2.82 -2.60 23.56
CA GLY A 993 -4.04 -3.20 23.03
C GLY A 993 -5.25 -3.10 23.96
N PHE A 994 -5.12 -2.36 25.05
CA PHE A 994 -6.14 -2.17 26.08
C PHE A 994 -6.08 -0.73 26.63
N GLY A 995 -7.13 -0.32 27.32
CA GLY A 995 -7.17 0.98 27.99
C GLY A 995 -6.33 0.93 29.26
N PHE A 996 -5.42 1.88 29.43
CA PHE A 996 -4.64 2.01 30.67
C PHE A 996 -5.55 2.26 31.89
N GLU A 997 -6.72 2.88 31.70
CA GLU A 997 -7.76 3.00 32.72
C GLU A 997 -8.33 1.66 33.19
N GLY A 998 -8.18 0.61 32.37
CA GLY A 998 -8.62 -0.75 32.66
C GLY A 998 -7.73 -1.48 33.66
N ILE A 999 -6.53 -0.97 33.98
CA ILE A 999 -5.61 -1.61 34.94
C ILE A 999 -6.19 -1.56 36.36
N SER A 1000 -6.18 -2.71 37.04
CA SER A 1000 -6.98 -3.00 38.25
C SER A 1000 -6.77 -2.09 39.45
N ASP A 1001 -5.59 -1.49 39.62
CA ASP A 1001 -5.28 -0.67 40.78
C ASP A 1001 -4.27 0.45 40.47
N ALA A 1002 -4.33 1.51 41.29
CA ALA A 1002 -3.51 2.70 41.13
C ALA A 1002 -2.01 2.40 41.21
N ALA A 1003 -1.54 1.57 42.14
CA ALA A 1003 -0.10 1.32 42.29
C ALA A 1003 0.49 0.61 41.05
N THR A 1004 -0.27 -0.30 40.45
CA THR A 1004 0.11 -0.94 39.20
C THR A 1004 0.08 0.04 38.02
N ARG A 1005 -0.93 0.91 37.93
CA ARG A 1005 -0.98 2.00 36.93
C ARG A 1005 0.22 2.94 37.04
N GLU A 1006 0.55 3.34 38.26
CA GLU A 1006 1.72 4.17 38.57
C GLU A 1006 3.01 3.50 38.07
N ALA A 1007 3.19 2.20 38.31
CA ALA A 1007 4.37 1.46 37.84
C ALA A 1007 4.43 1.37 36.31
N VAL A 1008 3.30 1.07 35.63
CA VAL A 1008 3.24 0.99 34.17
C VAL A 1008 3.53 2.34 33.53
N MET A 1009 2.91 3.42 34.01
CA MET A 1009 3.16 4.78 33.52
C MET A 1009 4.62 5.19 33.75
N GLY A 1010 5.15 4.93 34.94
CA GLY A 1010 6.54 5.24 35.28
C GLY A 1010 7.53 4.54 34.34
N ARG A 1011 7.29 3.27 34.00
CA ARG A 1011 8.11 2.53 33.03
C ARG A 1011 8.00 3.06 31.60
N ALA A 1012 6.77 3.30 31.14
CA ALA A 1012 6.54 3.83 29.80
C ALA A 1012 7.20 5.20 29.64
N MET A 1013 7.06 6.09 30.61
CA MET A 1013 7.65 7.43 30.57
C MET A 1013 9.17 7.43 30.80
N GLU A 1014 9.72 6.56 31.68
CA GLU A 1014 11.18 6.38 31.81
C GLU A 1014 11.82 5.98 30.48
N TYR A 1015 11.09 5.26 29.64
CA TYR A 1015 11.54 4.84 28.32
C TYR A 1015 11.34 5.89 27.23
N LEU A 1016 10.18 6.56 27.21
CA LEU A 1016 9.87 7.55 26.19
C LEU A 1016 10.64 8.87 26.39
N LEU A 1017 10.93 9.26 27.64
CA LEU A 1017 11.65 10.51 27.98
C LEU A 1017 13.18 10.33 28.07
N ARG A 1018 13.74 9.34 27.38
CA ARG A 1018 15.14 8.87 27.55
C ARG A 1018 16.22 9.74 26.92
#